data_AF-A0A6C7E7D1-F1
#
_entry.id   AF-A0A6C7E7D1-F1
#
_cell.length_a   1.000
_cell.length_b   1.000
_cell.length_c   1.000
_cell.angle_alpha   90.00
_cell.angle_beta   90.00
_cell.angle_gamma   90.00
#
_symmetry.space_group_name_H-M   'P 1'
#
loop_
_entity.id
_entity.type
_entity.pdbx_description
1 polymer ?
#
loop_
_entity_poly.entity_id
_entity_poly.type
_entity_poly.pdbx_seq_one_letter_code
_entity_poly.pdbx_strand_id
1 'polypeptide(L)'
;MLNSNSPLAEVRAKYDAERDKRIRRDGNDQFTPIAGDLEEFGADPHADGSTRTEPITDWTEVVIIGAGFGGLTVAGRLKAAGVTDLRIVEKGSNVGGAWYWNRYPGVQCDIESYIYLPLLEETGYMPSLKYAFGDEIRQHCERIAQHFDLYDQAVFSTEVTEVAWDPAAKEWTVHTSNGDAMRARHVVMANGPLNRPKLPGIPGITTFGGHMFHTSRWDYEYTGGNQHGGLDRLADKKVAVVGTGATALQCIPHVAEGAEHLYVVQRTPSAVDERNNKPTDPEWVASLEPGWQRHRADNFLALWSMRDEPEDLVDDMWCDLRRRVSSDIVPKIASGEATLDDVPELAERVDFESMQSIRDRVERLVEDPETAEMLKPYYRKLCKRPAFHDEYLPTFNRENVTLVDTNGQGVERIDETGFVVDGAHYEVDCIIFATGFEVGTTYTRRSGYDIVGTDGVRLSEKWADAPSTFFGIQAADFPNLFFTSSIQGSTGINLTQTLDEQAQHIAHAIGRGHELDAQVIEVTADAEAAWVERIRLSGVETRRDFLGSCTPGYYNGEGGEGGAKGFWEHEFAGTALDFFEILRDWRATKHLPGLLVDGKALEATPDDDRHVRSLESVHVRLAPEMRRIIEARASHARPPLPELGVDVARQGFAAAAKAGRSGPSIEEVRDIEIESAEGSIPARLYVDGASASDVIVYFHGGGWTVGSVDDYDAPMRRLAATTGAAVLSVGYRLAPEDPFPAAVDDAWTSLRWAAAHMDELGGERGSLTVAGDSAGANLAAVMALRARDHDIELAGQVLLYPSVSGDAEAPYLDEFSSPFLTKAEIQWFYDQYVPRRDDRTDPDFAPLLADSHADVAPALIVTAEFDLFRQEGVRYRDALRAAGVPVVYRDYLGAMHGWFTVADGSHLAEKVHRDIAEFVRENAGDSAAAGR
;
A
#
# COMPACT_ATOMS: atom_id res chain seq x y z
N MET A 1 -27.49 14.86 5.10
CA MET A 1 -27.69 14.86 6.57
C MET A 1 -28.11 13.45 6.97
N LEU A 2 -27.26 12.75 7.70
CA LEU A 2 -27.45 11.35 8.09
C LEU A 2 -28.59 11.22 9.10
N ASN A 3 -29.42 10.20 8.94
CA ASN A 3 -30.51 9.88 9.85
C ASN A 3 -29.88 9.43 11.19
N SER A 4 -29.82 10.32 12.17
CA SER A 4 -29.12 10.12 13.46
C SER A 4 -29.72 9.02 14.36
N ASN A 5 -30.64 8.22 13.85
CA ASN A 5 -31.36 7.16 14.55
C ASN A 5 -31.13 5.76 13.94
N SER A 6 -30.06 5.55 13.15
CA SER A 6 -29.73 4.22 12.64
C SER A 6 -28.86 3.43 13.63
N PRO A 7 -29.03 2.09 13.76
CA PRO A 7 -28.19 1.25 14.62
C PRO A 7 -26.67 1.38 14.33
N LEU A 8 -26.29 1.67 13.08
CA LEU A 8 -24.90 1.93 12.68
C LEU A 8 -24.32 3.19 13.34
N ALA A 9 -25.11 4.25 13.49
CA ALA A 9 -24.65 5.49 14.11
C ALA A 9 -24.32 5.31 15.60
N GLU A 10 -25.11 4.52 16.32
CA GLU A 10 -24.86 4.21 17.74
C GLU A 10 -23.56 3.39 17.91
N VAL A 11 -23.33 2.42 17.01
CA VAL A 11 -22.10 1.61 17.02
C VAL A 11 -20.89 2.46 16.69
N ARG A 12 -20.97 3.33 15.67
CA ARG A 12 -19.89 4.27 15.34
C ARG A 12 -19.54 5.14 16.55
N ALA A 13 -20.54 5.70 17.24
CA ALA A 13 -20.32 6.49 18.44
C ALA A 13 -19.67 5.68 19.57
N LYS A 14 -20.03 4.40 19.74
CA LYS A 14 -19.35 3.50 20.69
C LYS A 14 -17.90 3.22 20.29
N TYR A 15 -17.61 2.98 19.01
CA TYR A 15 -16.25 2.77 18.52
C TYR A 15 -15.39 4.02 18.72
N ASP A 16 -15.93 5.20 18.39
CA ASP A 16 -15.27 6.49 18.61
C ASP A 16 -14.97 6.71 20.10
N ALA A 17 -15.96 6.46 20.98
CA ALA A 17 -15.75 6.58 22.42
C ALA A 17 -14.66 5.62 22.95
N GLU A 18 -14.61 4.38 22.45
CA GLU A 18 -13.57 3.42 22.85
C GLU A 18 -12.20 3.76 22.27
N ARG A 19 -12.13 4.34 21.07
CA ARG A 19 -10.88 4.92 20.52
C ARG A 19 -10.40 6.07 21.40
N ASP A 20 -11.25 7.05 21.65
CA ASP A 20 -10.89 8.33 22.27
C ASP A 20 -10.41 8.16 23.71
N LYS A 21 -10.92 7.16 24.44
CA LYS A 21 -10.41 6.76 25.77
C LYS A 21 -8.92 6.43 25.79
N ARG A 22 -8.33 6.03 24.65
CA ARG A 22 -7.02 5.39 24.55
C ARG A 22 -5.99 6.23 23.79
N ILE A 23 -6.42 7.33 23.16
CA ILE A 23 -5.51 8.22 22.44
C ILE A 23 -4.59 8.89 23.46
N ARG A 24 -3.28 8.74 23.25
CA ARG A 24 -2.25 9.43 24.05
C ARG A 24 -1.42 10.36 23.18
N ARG A 25 -0.98 11.48 23.76
CA ARG A 25 -0.16 12.49 23.06
C ARG A 25 1.26 12.02 22.79
N ASP A 26 1.78 11.12 23.60
CA ASP A 26 3.14 10.59 23.49
C ASP A 26 3.27 9.46 22.45
N GLY A 27 2.18 8.95 21.86
CA GLY A 27 2.24 8.04 20.70
C GLY A 27 3.21 6.87 20.91
N ASN A 28 4.18 6.69 20.01
CA ASN A 28 5.22 5.64 20.16
C ASN A 28 6.20 5.89 21.33
N ASP A 29 6.34 7.12 21.82
CA ASP A 29 7.24 7.47 22.92
C ASP A 29 6.70 7.03 24.30
N GLN A 30 5.48 6.47 24.34
CA GLN A 30 4.95 5.80 25.54
C GLN A 30 5.71 4.51 25.91
N PHE A 31 6.60 4.04 25.04
CA PHE A 31 7.39 2.81 25.23
C PHE A 31 8.87 3.14 25.47
N THR A 32 9.50 2.38 26.34
CA THR A 32 10.90 2.60 26.73
C THR A 32 11.84 1.65 25.98
N PRO A 33 12.98 2.13 25.46
CA PRO A 33 14.00 1.28 24.88
C PRO A 33 14.57 0.29 25.92
N ILE A 34 14.92 -0.92 25.46
CA ILE A 34 15.68 -1.89 26.25
C ILE A 34 17.13 -1.42 26.33
N ALA A 35 17.48 -0.71 27.41
CA ALA A 35 18.81 -0.17 27.68
C ALA A 35 19.00 0.08 29.19
N GLY A 36 20.24 0.18 29.66
CA GLY A 36 20.55 0.43 31.08
C GLY A 36 19.98 -0.65 31.99
N ASP A 37 19.19 -0.26 33.00
CA ASP A 37 18.57 -1.17 33.98
C ASP A 37 17.58 -2.18 33.37
N LEU A 38 17.21 -2.03 32.09
CA LEU A 38 16.31 -2.94 31.37
C LEU A 38 17.02 -3.85 30.36
N GLU A 39 18.36 -3.83 30.28
CA GLU A 39 19.12 -4.62 29.29
C GLU A 39 18.85 -6.12 29.34
N GLU A 40 18.53 -6.66 30.52
CA GLU A 40 18.23 -8.08 30.71
C GLU A 40 17.02 -8.56 29.88
N PHE A 41 16.05 -7.68 29.57
CA PHE A 41 14.92 -8.00 28.71
C PHE A 41 15.32 -8.27 27.25
N GLY A 42 16.54 -7.89 26.86
CA GLY A 42 17.11 -8.15 25.53
C GLY A 42 17.96 -9.42 25.45
N ALA A 43 18.34 -10.01 26.59
CA ALA A 43 19.24 -11.17 26.68
C ALA A 43 18.63 -12.42 26.02
N ASP A 44 19.47 -13.41 25.71
CA ASP A 44 19.02 -14.68 25.11
C ASP A 44 18.87 -15.79 26.15
N PRO A 45 17.63 -16.15 26.55
CA PRO A 45 17.38 -17.23 27.51
C PRO A 45 17.57 -18.63 26.89
N HIS A 46 17.87 -18.72 25.60
CA HIS A 46 18.03 -19.97 24.87
C HIS A 46 19.47 -20.20 24.40
N ALA A 47 20.39 -19.30 24.76
CA ALA A 47 21.79 -19.40 24.40
C ALA A 47 22.37 -20.76 24.83
N ASP A 48 23.13 -21.39 23.95
CA ASP A 48 23.79 -22.67 24.19
C ASP A 48 25.15 -22.53 24.91
N GLY A 49 25.52 -21.30 25.27
CA GLY A 49 26.80 -20.96 25.90
C GLY A 49 27.99 -20.95 24.93
N SER A 50 27.76 -21.14 23.63
CA SER A 50 28.80 -21.02 22.62
C SER A 50 29.26 -19.56 22.51
N THR A 51 30.57 -19.33 22.62
CA THR A 51 31.17 -18.02 22.40
C THR A 51 32.37 -18.19 21.49
N ARG A 52 32.37 -17.48 20.37
CA ARG A 52 33.53 -17.41 19.49
C ARG A 52 34.50 -16.37 20.02
N THR A 53 35.80 -16.68 19.98
CA THR A 53 36.85 -15.80 20.52
C THR A 53 37.76 -15.19 19.45
N GLU A 54 37.82 -15.77 18.25
CA GLU A 54 38.64 -15.28 17.14
C GLU A 54 37.79 -14.50 16.12
N PRO A 55 38.08 -13.22 15.84
CA PRO A 55 37.37 -12.41 14.85
C PRO A 55 37.44 -12.98 13.42
N ILE A 56 36.35 -12.87 12.67
CA ILE A 56 36.25 -13.23 11.25
C ILE A 56 36.51 -11.98 10.41
N THR A 57 37.44 -12.07 9.47
CA THR A 57 37.90 -10.96 8.61
C THR A 57 38.10 -11.37 7.15
N ASP A 58 37.64 -12.57 6.79
CA ASP A 58 37.71 -13.10 5.43
C ASP A 58 36.64 -12.47 4.53
N TRP A 59 36.60 -12.93 3.28
CA TRP A 59 35.67 -12.48 2.26
C TRP A 59 34.71 -13.62 1.87
N THR A 60 33.45 -13.29 1.58
CA THR A 60 32.43 -14.19 1.01
C THR A 60 31.61 -13.45 -0.04
N GLU A 61 30.99 -14.14 -0.99
CA GLU A 61 30.16 -13.49 -2.00
C GLU A 61 28.92 -12.80 -1.39
N VAL A 62 28.18 -13.46 -0.48
CA VAL A 62 26.95 -12.90 0.12
C VAL A 62 26.92 -13.04 1.64
N VAL A 63 26.70 -11.94 2.37
CA VAL A 63 26.34 -11.98 3.80
C VAL A 63 24.84 -11.75 3.97
N ILE A 64 24.17 -12.63 4.70
CA ILE A 64 22.75 -12.54 5.05
C ILE A 64 22.67 -12.27 6.55
N ILE A 65 22.01 -11.17 6.94
CA ILE A 65 21.88 -10.78 8.35
C ILE A 65 20.50 -11.20 8.85
N GLY A 66 20.48 -12.23 9.71
CA GLY A 66 19.28 -12.86 10.26
C GLY A 66 19.07 -14.28 9.73
N ALA A 67 18.79 -15.22 10.64
CA ALA A 67 18.53 -16.64 10.36
C ALA A 67 17.07 -17.05 10.62
N GLY A 68 16.14 -16.10 10.47
CA GLY A 68 14.70 -16.38 10.41
C GLY A 68 14.26 -16.83 9.00
N PHE A 69 12.94 -16.97 8.79
CA PHE A 69 12.43 -17.39 7.48
C PHE A 69 12.93 -16.53 6.32
N GLY A 70 13.05 -15.21 6.47
CA GLY A 70 13.57 -14.34 5.41
C GLY A 70 15.02 -14.68 5.00
N GLY A 71 15.91 -14.90 5.97
CA GLY A 71 17.30 -15.26 5.67
C GLY A 71 17.44 -16.67 5.13
N LEU A 72 16.67 -17.62 5.68
CA LEU A 72 16.66 -19.01 5.24
C LEU A 72 16.10 -19.17 3.82
N THR A 73 15.02 -18.46 3.47
CA THR A 73 14.45 -18.48 2.11
C THR A 73 15.40 -17.83 1.12
N VAL A 74 15.98 -16.67 1.45
CA VAL A 74 17.01 -16.02 0.61
C VAL A 74 18.18 -16.97 0.34
N ALA A 75 18.73 -17.60 1.38
CA ALA A 75 19.85 -18.54 1.22
C ALA A 75 19.48 -19.73 0.33
N GLY A 76 18.30 -20.33 0.53
CA GLY A 76 17.81 -21.44 -0.30
C GLY A 76 17.62 -21.03 -1.77
N ARG A 77 17.02 -19.86 -2.03
CA ARG A 77 16.81 -19.33 -3.38
C ARG A 77 18.13 -18.94 -4.06
N LEU A 78 19.11 -18.40 -3.33
CA LEU A 78 20.46 -18.12 -3.85
C LEU A 78 21.20 -19.40 -4.26
N LYS A 79 21.16 -20.44 -3.41
CA LYS A 79 21.75 -21.75 -3.75
C LYS A 79 21.08 -22.36 -5.00
N ALA A 80 19.76 -22.24 -5.12
CA ALA A 80 19.02 -22.66 -6.31
C ALA A 80 19.43 -21.87 -7.58
N ALA A 81 19.81 -20.60 -7.43
CA ALA A 81 20.35 -19.76 -8.51
C ALA A 81 21.86 -19.98 -8.77
N GLY A 82 22.51 -20.92 -8.08
CA GLY A 82 23.93 -21.24 -8.25
C GLY A 82 24.89 -20.42 -7.39
N VAL A 83 24.39 -19.47 -6.58
CA VAL A 83 25.19 -18.64 -5.67
C VAL A 83 25.32 -19.38 -4.34
N THR A 84 26.49 -20.00 -4.12
CA THR A 84 26.70 -20.96 -3.01
C THR A 84 27.66 -20.48 -1.94
N ASP A 85 28.54 -19.51 -2.24
CA ASP A 85 29.39 -18.85 -1.25
C ASP A 85 28.57 -17.79 -0.52
N LEU A 86 28.09 -18.13 0.67
CA LEU A 86 27.30 -17.25 1.49
C LEU A 86 27.64 -17.43 2.96
N ARG A 87 27.29 -16.43 3.77
CA ARG A 87 27.37 -16.46 5.23
C ARG A 87 26.12 -15.89 5.87
N ILE A 88 25.57 -16.59 6.86
CA ILE A 88 24.44 -16.10 7.66
C ILE A 88 24.99 -15.59 8.99
N VAL A 89 24.59 -14.40 9.43
CA VAL A 89 24.95 -13.85 10.75
C VAL A 89 23.69 -13.69 11.59
N GLU A 90 23.64 -14.29 12.77
CA GLU A 90 22.45 -14.32 13.63
C GLU A 90 22.82 -14.06 15.10
N LYS A 91 21.98 -13.26 15.77
CA LYS A 91 22.13 -12.92 17.18
C LYS A 91 21.78 -14.09 18.10
N GLY A 92 20.76 -14.87 17.76
CA GLY A 92 20.40 -16.12 18.45
C GLY A 92 21.45 -17.21 18.24
N SER A 93 21.44 -18.24 19.10
CA SER A 93 22.40 -19.35 19.02
C SER A 93 22.02 -20.43 17.98
N ASN A 94 20.90 -20.27 17.26
CA ASN A 94 20.46 -21.18 16.21
C ASN A 94 19.53 -20.45 15.23
N VAL A 95 19.17 -21.11 14.13
CA VAL A 95 18.17 -20.64 13.17
C VAL A 95 16.77 -20.56 13.81
N GLY A 96 15.91 -19.74 13.22
CA GLY A 96 14.48 -19.70 13.57
C GLY A 96 13.89 -18.30 13.67
N GLY A 97 14.72 -17.27 13.87
CA GLY A 97 14.25 -15.88 14.00
C GLY A 97 13.15 -15.77 15.05
N ALA A 98 11.97 -15.27 14.67
CA ALA A 98 10.81 -15.19 15.56
C ALA A 98 10.51 -16.50 16.31
N TRP A 99 10.69 -17.66 15.66
CA TRP A 99 10.41 -18.99 16.23
C TRP A 99 11.58 -19.55 17.08
N TYR A 100 12.77 -18.94 16.98
CA TYR A 100 13.86 -19.15 17.93
C TYR A 100 13.59 -18.40 19.23
N TRP A 101 13.18 -17.12 19.14
CA TRP A 101 13.00 -16.24 20.30
C TRP A 101 11.69 -16.49 21.05
N ASN A 102 10.58 -16.61 20.34
CA ASN A 102 9.26 -16.76 20.95
C ASN A 102 9.00 -18.22 21.28
N ARG A 103 9.36 -18.61 22.50
CA ARG A 103 9.13 -19.95 23.04
C ARG A 103 8.18 -19.92 24.23
N TYR A 104 7.24 -18.98 24.28
CA TYR A 104 6.23 -18.95 25.34
C TYR A 104 5.23 -20.12 25.20
N PRO A 105 4.56 -20.56 26.29
CA PRO A 105 3.61 -21.67 26.23
C PRO A 105 2.41 -21.33 25.33
N GLY A 106 2.01 -22.26 24.47
CA GLY A 106 0.91 -22.11 23.52
C GLY A 106 1.27 -21.39 22.21
N VAL A 107 2.54 -21.01 22.01
CA VAL A 107 2.97 -20.29 20.80
C VAL A 107 2.63 -21.06 19.52
N GLN A 108 1.88 -20.42 18.61
CA GLN A 108 1.37 -21.02 17.36
C GLN A 108 1.30 -19.99 16.24
N CYS A 109 1.37 -20.43 14.98
CA CYS A 109 1.05 -19.57 13.82
C CYS A 109 -0.46 -19.31 13.73
N ASP A 110 -0.85 -18.12 13.27
CA ASP A 110 -2.26 -17.76 13.08
C ASP A 110 -2.73 -17.85 11.62
N ILE A 111 -1.80 -18.02 10.69
CA ILE A 111 -2.02 -18.39 9.29
C ILE A 111 -1.91 -19.91 9.19
N GLU A 112 -2.71 -20.51 8.31
CA GLU A 112 -2.66 -21.95 8.07
C GLU A 112 -1.23 -22.40 7.74
N SER A 113 -0.75 -23.43 8.44
CA SER A 113 0.62 -23.92 8.39
C SER A 113 1.06 -24.30 6.97
N TYR A 114 0.13 -24.76 6.13
CA TYR A 114 0.38 -25.18 4.75
C TYR A 114 0.79 -24.02 3.83
N ILE A 115 0.38 -22.80 4.16
CA ILE A 115 0.78 -21.57 3.42
C ILE A 115 1.73 -20.68 4.23
N TYR A 116 1.82 -20.88 5.56
CA TYR A 116 2.70 -20.12 6.43
C TYR A 116 4.14 -20.66 6.44
N LEU A 117 4.36 -21.98 6.50
CA LEU A 117 5.71 -22.54 6.48
C LEU A 117 6.25 -22.48 5.05
N PRO A 118 7.35 -21.76 4.77
CA PRO A 118 7.89 -21.69 3.42
C PRO A 118 8.61 -23.00 3.04
N LEU A 119 8.72 -23.31 1.76
CA LEU A 119 9.54 -24.43 1.26
C LEU A 119 9.07 -25.84 1.70
N LEU A 120 7.75 -26.04 1.87
CA LEU A 120 7.20 -27.35 2.24
C LEU A 120 7.43 -28.38 1.12
N GLU A 121 7.21 -27.98 -0.13
CA GLU A 121 7.43 -28.85 -1.29
C GLU A 121 8.90 -29.20 -1.47
N GLU A 122 9.81 -28.22 -1.33
CA GLU A 122 11.25 -28.41 -1.47
C GLU A 122 11.82 -29.31 -0.37
N THR A 123 11.39 -29.11 0.89
CA THR A 123 11.85 -29.94 2.02
C THR A 123 11.15 -31.29 2.13
N GLY A 124 10.05 -31.49 1.42
CA GLY A 124 9.18 -32.67 1.53
C GLY A 124 8.46 -32.78 2.88
N TYR A 125 8.35 -31.68 3.63
CA TYR A 125 7.68 -31.66 4.92
C TYR A 125 6.19 -31.38 4.77
N MET A 126 5.37 -32.05 5.57
CA MET A 126 3.95 -31.75 5.73
C MET A 126 3.68 -31.43 7.20
N PRO A 127 3.12 -30.23 7.51
CA PRO A 127 2.76 -29.89 8.89
C PRO A 127 1.76 -30.88 9.48
N SER A 128 1.77 -31.02 10.81
CA SER A 128 0.93 -31.98 11.53
C SER A 128 -0.48 -31.47 11.82
N LEU A 129 -0.64 -30.15 11.89
CA LEU A 129 -1.86 -29.43 12.23
C LEU A 129 -2.12 -28.30 11.23
N LYS A 130 -3.40 -27.91 11.10
CA LYS A 130 -3.81 -26.72 10.32
C LYS A 130 -3.10 -25.46 10.82
N TYR A 131 -2.88 -25.32 12.13
CA TYR A 131 -2.04 -24.27 12.72
C TYR A 131 -0.95 -24.92 13.56
N ALA A 132 0.30 -24.77 13.15
CA ALA A 132 1.46 -25.42 13.76
C ALA A 132 1.90 -24.70 15.05
N PHE A 133 2.39 -25.48 16.02
CA PHE A 133 3.02 -24.95 17.23
C PHE A 133 4.45 -24.46 16.95
N GLY A 134 4.93 -23.53 17.78
CA GLY A 134 6.21 -22.86 17.55
C GLY A 134 7.43 -23.78 17.55
N ASP A 135 7.37 -24.93 18.24
CA ASP A 135 8.43 -25.95 18.19
C ASP A 135 8.46 -26.70 16.85
N GLU A 136 7.30 -27.08 16.29
CA GLU A 136 7.20 -27.63 14.94
C GLU A 136 7.72 -26.65 13.89
N ILE A 137 7.36 -25.36 14.02
CA ILE A 137 7.82 -24.31 13.11
C ILE A 137 9.34 -24.10 13.24
N ARG A 138 9.88 -24.07 14.45
CA ARG A 138 11.34 -23.99 14.67
C ARG A 138 12.08 -25.20 14.09
N GLN A 139 11.57 -26.41 14.28
CA GLN A 139 12.11 -27.62 13.64
C GLN A 139 12.06 -27.51 12.11
N HIS A 140 11.08 -26.79 11.56
CA HIS A 140 11.04 -26.50 10.13
C HIS A 140 12.10 -25.49 9.68
N CYS A 141 12.42 -24.47 10.47
CA CYS A 141 13.60 -23.64 10.21
C CYS A 141 14.90 -24.45 10.20
N GLU A 142 15.08 -25.35 11.17
CA GLU A 142 16.23 -26.27 11.24
C GLU A 142 16.27 -27.22 10.03
N ARG A 143 15.11 -27.71 9.59
CA ARG A 143 14.97 -28.55 8.39
C ARG A 143 15.38 -27.81 7.12
N ILE A 144 14.98 -26.55 6.94
CA ILE A 144 15.41 -25.73 5.81
C ILE A 144 16.94 -25.56 5.86
N ALA A 145 17.49 -25.22 7.02
CA ALA A 145 18.93 -25.05 7.19
C ALA A 145 19.73 -26.33 6.90
N GLN A 146 19.19 -27.51 7.25
CA GLN A 146 19.77 -28.80 6.90
C GLN A 146 19.63 -29.12 5.41
N HIS A 147 18.44 -28.91 4.83
CA HIS A 147 18.17 -29.23 3.43
C HIS A 147 19.10 -28.47 2.47
N PHE A 148 19.42 -27.21 2.81
CA PHE A 148 20.29 -26.36 2.02
C PHE A 148 21.72 -26.27 2.56
N ASP A 149 22.15 -27.14 3.49
CA ASP A 149 23.51 -27.14 4.06
C ASP A 149 23.98 -25.74 4.54
N LEU A 150 23.19 -25.08 5.39
CA LEU A 150 23.42 -23.69 5.82
C LEU A 150 24.17 -23.57 7.16
N TYR A 151 24.21 -24.64 7.96
CA TYR A 151 24.82 -24.58 9.30
C TYR A 151 26.31 -24.25 9.28
N ASP A 152 27.07 -24.83 8.35
CA ASP A 152 28.51 -24.57 8.21
C ASP A 152 28.81 -23.14 7.72
N GLN A 153 27.78 -22.45 7.22
CA GLN A 153 27.85 -21.09 6.70
C GLN A 153 27.26 -20.06 7.68
N ALA A 154 26.78 -20.50 8.85
CA ALA A 154 26.15 -19.64 9.84
C ALA A 154 27.11 -19.24 10.97
N VAL A 155 27.00 -17.98 11.40
CA VAL A 155 27.71 -17.40 12.54
C VAL A 155 26.65 -16.95 13.55
N PHE A 156 26.37 -17.83 14.50
CA PHE A 156 25.38 -17.61 15.57
C PHE A 156 25.96 -16.80 16.72
N SER A 157 25.08 -16.43 17.66
CA SER A 157 25.43 -15.68 18.88
C SER A 157 26.28 -14.44 18.57
N THR A 158 25.97 -13.78 17.45
CA THR A 158 26.77 -12.69 16.89
C THR A 158 25.83 -11.57 16.42
N GLU A 159 25.82 -10.45 17.14
CA GLU A 159 25.07 -9.25 16.77
C GLU A 159 25.90 -8.35 15.85
N VAL A 160 25.33 -7.94 14.72
CA VAL A 160 25.91 -6.94 13.79
C VAL A 160 25.80 -5.55 14.42
N THR A 161 26.86 -4.74 14.27
CA THR A 161 26.97 -3.40 14.87
C THR A 161 27.19 -2.29 13.84
N GLU A 162 27.66 -2.62 12.63
CA GLU A 162 27.84 -1.67 11.53
C GLU A 162 27.96 -2.41 10.19
N VAL A 163 27.47 -1.79 9.11
CA VAL A 163 27.62 -2.26 7.73
C VAL A 163 28.07 -1.08 6.88
N ALA A 164 29.25 -1.17 6.27
CA ALA A 164 29.87 -0.05 5.56
C ALA A 164 30.40 -0.44 4.18
N TRP A 165 30.10 0.35 3.16
CA TRP A 165 30.56 0.17 1.79
C TRP A 165 31.96 0.76 1.60
N ASP A 166 32.86 0.00 0.98
CA ASP A 166 34.14 0.47 0.48
C ASP A 166 34.04 0.67 -1.05
N PRO A 167 33.99 1.91 -1.55
CA PRO A 167 33.88 2.18 -2.98
C PRO A 167 35.14 1.81 -3.77
N ALA A 168 36.31 1.73 -3.12
CA ALA A 168 37.55 1.33 -3.79
C ALA A 168 37.62 -0.20 -3.97
N ALA A 169 37.17 -0.95 -2.96
CA ALA A 169 37.08 -2.40 -3.04
C ALA A 169 35.82 -2.89 -3.79
N LYS A 170 34.77 -2.06 -3.86
CA LYS A 170 33.41 -2.42 -4.30
C LYS A 170 32.81 -3.56 -3.48
N GLU A 171 32.98 -3.46 -2.16
CA GLU A 171 32.57 -4.49 -1.21
C GLU A 171 32.02 -3.83 0.06
N TRP A 172 31.19 -4.58 0.77
CA TRP A 172 30.74 -4.27 2.12
C TRP A 172 31.69 -4.84 3.16
N THR A 173 31.84 -4.14 4.28
CA THR A 173 32.40 -4.66 5.53
C THR A 173 31.31 -4.72 6.59
N VAL A 174 31.12 -5.91 7.18
CA VAL A 174 30.13 -6.16 8.25
C VAL A 174 30.85 -6.34 9.58
N HIS A 175 30.59 -5.42 10.50
CA HIS A 175 31.16 -5.43 11.85
C HIS A 175 30.19 -6.04 12.86
N THR A 176 30.73 -6.70 13.88
CA THR A 176 29.92 -7.38 14.90
C THR A 176 30.43 -7.12 16.32
N SER A 177 29.57 -7.45 17.28
CA SER A 177 29.87 -7.50 18.72
C SER A 177 31.08 -8.36 19.11
N ASN A 178 31.51 -9.29 18.25
CA ASN A 178 32.68 -10.15 18.47
C ASN A 178 33.98 -9.59 17.83
N GLY A 179 33.95 -8.35 17.34
CA GLY A 179 35.10 -7.68 16.74
C GLY A 179 35.38 -8.09 15.29
N ASP A 180 34.40 -8.69 14.61
CA ASP A 180 34.54 -9.07 13.19
C ASP A 180 34.62 -7.86 12.27
N ALA A 181 35.17 -8.10 11.08
CA ALA A 181 35.14 -7.19 9.94
C ALA A 181 35.04 -8.02 8.66
N MET A 182 33.90 -8.70 8.48
CA MET A 182 33.68 -9.64 7.39
C MET A 182 33.47 -8.87 6.08
N ARG A 183 34.21 -9.20 5.03
CA ARG A 183 34.07 -8.57 3.71
C ARG A 183 33.07 -9.33 2.87
N ALA A 184 32.23 -8.62 2.10
CA ALA A 184 31.23 -9.25 1.24
C ALA A 184 30.96 -8.47 -0.04
N ARG A 185 30.67 -9.16 -1.15
CA ARG A 185 30.20 -8.46 -2.37
C ARG A 185 28.78 -7.95 -2.17
N HIS A 186 27.89 -8.82 -1.68
CA HIS A 186 26.48 -8.51 -1.43
C HIS A 186 26.12 -8.66 0.05
N VAL A 187 25.18 -7.83 0.51
CA VAL A 187 24.59 -7.94 1.85
C VAL A 187 23.07 -7.99 1.72
N VAL A 188 22.43 -8.96 2.39
CA VAL A 188 20.98 -9.08 2.49
C VAL A 188 20.53 -8.87 3.92
N MET A 189 19.71 -7.86 4.14
CA MET A 189 19.18 -7.45 5.43
C MET A 189 17.86 -8.20 5.72
N ALA A 190 17.95 -9.27 6.50
CA ALA A 190 16.83 -10.16 6.87
C ALA A 190 16.47 -10.09 8.37
N ASN A 191 16.59 -8.89 8.96
CA ASN A 191 16.49 -8.63 10.40
C ASN A 191 15.08 -8.91 11.00
N GLY A 192 14.03 -8.89 10.16
CA GLY A 192 12.63 -9.08 10.55
C GLY A 192 11.98 -7.84 11.19
N PRO A 193 10.67 -7.61 10.98
CA PRO A 193 9.99 -6.39 11.44
C PRO A 193 9.61 -6.39 12.93
N LEU A 194 9.58 -7.57 13.58
CA LEU A 194 9.12 -7.76 14.97
C LEU A 194 10.19 -8.49 15.80
N ASN A 195 11.37 -7.89 15.93
CA ASN A 195 12.53 -8.52 16.56
C ASN A 195 12.88 -7.93 17.95
N ARG A 196 12.61 -6.64 18.18
CA ARG A 196 12.92 -5.94 19.44
C ARG A 196 11.70 -5.91 20.36
N PRO A 197 11.75 -6.57 21.54
CA PRO A 197 10.64 -6.52 22.50
C PRO A 197 10.36 -5.08 22.93
N LYS A 198 9.09 -4.76 23.15
CA LYS A 198 8.63 -3.42 23.51
C LYS A 198 8.14 -3.41 24.95
N LEU A 199 8.79 -2.60 25.79
CA LEU A 199 8.35 -2.41 27.17
C LEU A 199 7.54 -1.11 27.31
N PRO A 200 6.41 -1.14 28.04
CA PRO A 200 5.66 0.07 28.35
C PRO A 200 6.46 0.96 29.31
N GLY A 201 6.45 2.28 29.11
CA GLY A 201 7.09 3.26 29.99
C GLY A 201 6.30 3.47 31.28
N ILE A 202 6.10 2.40 32.06
CA ILE A 202 5.34 2.43 33.32
C ILE A 202 6.22 3.04 34.42
N PRO A 203 5.76 4.09 35.12
CA PRO A 203 6.47 4.63 36.27
C PRO A 203 6.76 3.55 37.31
N GLY A 204 8.01 3.45 37.77
CA GLY A 204 8.43 2.46 38.77
C GLY A 204 8.66 1.05 38.22
N ILE A 205 8.69 0.84 36.90
CA ILE A 205 8.98 -0.48 36.31
C ILE A 205 10.28 -1.12 36.84
N THR A 206 11.31 -0.32 37.14
CA THR A 206 12.59 -0.81 37.68
C THR A 206 12.63 -0.99 39.20
N THR A 207 11.54 -0.65 39.92
CA THR A 207 11.49 -0.77 41.39
C THR A 207 10.86 -2.07 41.87
N PHE A 208 10.24 -2.84 40.99
CA PHE A 208 9.57 -4.09 41.35
C PHE A 208 10.54 -5.11 41.95
N GLY A 209 10.19 -5.64 43.12
CA GLY A 209 11.03 -6.61 43.84
C GLY A 209 10.80 -8.07 43.44
N GLY A 210 9.77 -8.36 42.63
CA GLY A 210 9.47 -9.69 42.12
C GLY A 210 10.16 -9.98 40.77
N HIS A 211 9.71 -11.04 40.09
CA HIS A 211 10.30 -11.46 38.81
C HIS A 211 9.61 -10.80 37.61
N MET A 212 10.37 -10.40 36.59
CA MET A 212 9.82 -9.83 35.37
C MET A 212 10.51 -10.38 34.13
N PHE A 213 9.74 -10.67 33.10
CA PHE A 213 10.28 -11.03 31.79
C PHE A 213 9.27 -10.73 30.67
N HIS A 214 9.76 -10.68 29.44
CA HIS A 214 8.93 -10.49 28.24
C HIS A 214 8.63 -11.85 27.59
N THR A 215 7.47 -12.02 26.98
CA THR A 215 7.05 -13.30 26.37
C THR A 215 7.98 -13.80 25.26
N SER A 216 8.64 -12.88 24.55
CA SER A 216 9.66 -13.20 23.54
C SER A 216 11.02 -13.61 24.11
N ARG A 217 11.16 -13.64 25.44
CA ARG A 217 12.32 -14.08 26.23
C ARG A 217 11.82 -14.91 27.42
N TRP A 218 11.03 -15.95 27.13
CA TRP A 218 10.33 -16.72 28.16
C TRP A 218 11.31 -17.44 29.10
N ASP A 219 11.11 -17.26 30.42
CA ASP A 219 11.95 -17.86 31.45
C ASP A 219 11.32 -19.16 32.00
N TYR A 220 11.76 -20.29 31.44
CA TYR A 220 11.36 -21.62 31.92
C TYR A 220 12.07 -22.05 33.20
N GLU A 221 13.18 -21.42 33.58
CA GLU A 221 13.81 -21.69 34.87
C GLU A 221 12.93 -21.17 36.01
N TYR A 222 12.32 -20.01 35.83
CA TYR A 222 11.34 -19.47 36.78
C TYR A 222 10.00 -20.21 36.70
N THR A 223 9.43 -20.35 35.50
CA THR A 223 8.04 -20.83 35.34
C THR A 223 7.87 -22.36 35.42
N GLY A 224 8.92 -23.13 35.17
CA GLY A 224 8.79 -24.58 34.94
C GLY A 224 8.07 -24.90 33.63
N GLY A 225 7.93 -26.18 33.30
CA GLY A 225 7.25 -26.60 32.07
C GLY A 225 8.00 -26.32 30.76
N ASN A 226 7.23 -26.17 29.67
CA ASN A 226 7.74 -25.92 28.30
C ASN A 226 6.67 -25.23 27.40
N GLN A 227 6.90 -25.20 26.09
CA GLN A 227 6.02 -24.56 25.09
C GLN A 227 4.60 -25.14 25.03
N HIS A 228 4.37 -26.30 25.62
CA HIS A 228 3.07 -26.97 25.70
C HIS A 228 2.40 -26.81 27.08
N GLY A 229 2.96 -25.96 27.96
CA GLY A 229 2.42 -25.70 29.31
C GLY A 229 3.15 -26.47 30.40
N GLY A 230 2.41 -26.87 31.45
CA GLY A 230 2.98 -27.55 32.62
C GLY A 230 3.84 -26.65 33.50
N LEU A 231 3.45 -25.38 33.66
CA LEU A 231 4.17 -24.32 34.38
C LEU A 231 4.08 -24.52 35.91
N ASP A 232 4.55 -25.68 36.39
CA ASP A 232 4.34 -26.19 37.74
C ASP A 232 5.00 -25.35 38.84
N ARG A 233 6.03 -24.56 38.50
CA ARG A 233 6.70 -23.66 39.46
C ARG A 233 5.92 -22.36 39.73
N LEU A 234 4.81 -22.14 39.04
CA LEU A 234 3.90 -21.03 39.31
C LEU A 234 2.80 -21.36 40.32
N ALA A 235 2.72 -22.62 40.81
CA ALA A 235 1.61 -23.10 41.62
C ALA A 235 1.40 -22.35 42.95
N ASP A 236 2.42 -21.64 43.45
CA ASP A 236 2.40 -20.80 44.65
C ASP A 236 2.65 -19.31 44.32
N LYS A 237 2.40 -18.90 43.06
CA LYS A 237 2.69 -17.56 42.55
C LYS A 237 1.44 -16.85 42.07
N LYS A 238 1.33 -15.58 42.45
CA LYS A 238 0.44 -14.60 41.83
C LYS A 238 1.14 -13.96 40.64
N VAL A 239 0.56 -14.09 39.46
CA VAL A 239 1.18 -13.67 38.20
C VAL A 239 0.32 -12.60 37.54
N ALA A 240 0.94 -11.54 37.03
CA ALA A 240 0.30 -10.60 36.13
C ALA A 240 0.76 -10.85 34.69
N VAL A 241 -0.17 -10.90 33.73
CA VAL A 241 0.14 -10.82 32.30
C VAL A 241 -0.33 -9.47 31.78
N VAL A 242 0.60 -8.62 31.33
CA VAL A 242 0.31 -7.28 30.82
C VAL A 242 0.20 -7.32 29.29
N GLY A 243 -0.99 -7.01 28.79
CA GLY A 243 -1.31 -7.04 27.36
C GLY A 243 -2.23 -8.19 26.98
N THR A 244 -3.03 -7.95 25.93
CA THR A 244 -4.10 -8.85 25.46
C THR A 244 -4.04 -9.04 23.95
N GLY A 245 -2.87 -8.88 23.34
CA GLY A 245 -2.63 -9.18 21.92
C GLY A 245 -2.44 -10.67 21.65
N ALA A 246 -2.24 -11.07 20.40
CA ALA A 246 -2.15 -12.47 19.97
C ALA A 246 -1.23 -13.36 20.85
N THR A 247 -0.10 -12.83 21.29
CA THR A 247 0.81 -13.52 22.21
C THR A 247 0.17 -13.86 23.56
N ALA A 248 -0.55 -12.91 24.16
CA ALA A 248 -1.22 -13.11 25.43
C ALA A 248 -2.33 -14.15 25.33
N LEU A 249 -3.10 -14.11 24.23
CA LEU A 249 -4.18 -15.07 23.98
C LEU A 249 -3.69 -16.52 24.03
N GLN A 250 -2.47 -16.75 23.55
CA GLN A 250 -1.84 -18.07 23.51
C GLN A 250 -1.25 -18.49 24.85
N CYS A 251 -0.59 -17.59 25.60
CA CYS A 251 0.05 -17.97 26.87
C CYS A 251 -0.87 -17.93 28.10
N ILE A 252 -1.91 -17.10 28.10
CA ILE A 252 -2.84 -16.92 29.25
C ILE A 252 -3.49 -18.23 29.69
N PRO A 253 -4.03 -19.09 28.80
CA PRO A 253 -4.62 -20.38 29.22
C PRO A 253 -3.63 -21.25 30.03
N HIS A 254 -2.37 -21.30 29.60
CA HIS A 254 -1.33 -22.07 30.29
C HIS A 254 -0.89 -21.45 31.62
N VAL A 255 -0.78 -20.12 31.69
CA VAL A 255 -0.47 -19.42 32.95
C VAL A 255 -1.63 -19.58 33.95
N ALA A 256 -2.88 -19.50 33.48
CA ALA A 256 -4.06 -19.69 34.31
C ALA A 256 -4.17 -21.12 34.87
N GLU A 257 -3.67 -22.11 34.14
CA GLU A 257 -3.59 -23.49 34.61
C GLU A 257 -2.52 -23.68 35.70
N GLY A 258 -1.37 -23.04 35.55
CA GLY A 258 -0.21 -23.24 36.43
C GLY A 258 -0.13 -22.33 37.65
N ALA A 259 -0.69 -21.12 37.61
CA ALA A 259 -0.52 -20.11 38.66
C ALA A 259 -1.48 -20.27 39.85
N GLU A 260 -1.06 -19.84 41.05
CA GLU A 260 -1.97 -19.70 42.21
C GLU A 260 -3.11 -18.73 41.87
N HIS A 261 -2.74 -17.57 41.30
CA HIS A 261 -3.69 -16.57 40.80
C HIS A 261 -3.11 -15.86 39.58
N LEU A 262 -3.95 -15.62 38.56
CA LEU A 262 -3.58 -14.86 37.36
C LEU A 262 -4.39 -13.57 37.26
N TYR A 263 -3.69 -12.44 37.20
CA TYR A 263 -4.23 -11.15 36.80
C TYR A 263 -3.93 -10.89 35.32
N VAL A 264 -4.97 -10.77 34.50
CA VAL A 264 -4.85 -10.38 33.08
C VAL A 264 -5.08 -8.87 32.99
N VAL A 265 -4.04 -8.10 32.70
CA VAL A 265 -4.11 -6.63 32.66
C VAL A 265 -4.40 -6.16 31.24
N GLN A 266 -5.62 -5.67 31.03
CA GLN A 266 -6.16 -5.32 29.72
C GLN A 266 -6.26 -3.80 29.53
N ARG A 267 -5.73 -3.32 28.40
CA ARG A 267 -5.99 -1.95 27.91
C ARG A 267 -7.06 -1.91 26.83
N THR A 268 -6.97 -2.83 25.88
CA THR A 268 -7.93 -2.95 24.78
C THR A 268 -8.20 -4.44 24.55
N PRO A 269 -9.46 -4.91 24.59
CA PRO A 269 -9.76 -6.30 24.26
C PRO A 269 -9.44 -6.63 22.81
N SER A 270 -9.00 -7.86 22.56
CA SER A 270 -8.77 -8.39 21.21
C SER A 270 -10.06 -8.89 20.59
N ALA A 271 -10.15 -8.84 19.26
CA ALA A 271 -11.19 -9.48 18.48
C ALA A 271 -10.86 -10.96 18.34
N VAL A 272 -11.36 -11.78 19.27
CA VAL A 272 -11.01 -13.21 19.39
C VAL A 272 -12.07 -14.08 18.70
N ASP A 273 -11.74 -14.50 17.49
CA ASP A 273 -12.56 -15.39 16.68
C ASP A 273 -12.16 -16.86 16.88
N GLU A 274 -12.87 -17.77 16.20
CA GLU A 274 -12.62 -19.21 16.26
C GLU A 274 -11.33 -19.62 15.55
N ARG A 275 -10.51 -20.46 16.19
CA ARG A 275 -9.29 -21.02 15.58
C ARG A 275 -9.60 -22.31 14.83
N ASN A 276 -10.37 -23.22 15.44
CA ASN A 276 -10.74 -24.53 14.88
C ASN A 276 -9.51 -25.31 14.37
N ASN A 277 -8.47 -25.41 15.21
CA ASN A 277 -7.27 -26.14 14.85
C ASN A 277 -7.57 -27.65 14.74
N LYS A 278 -7.01 -28.32 13.73
CA LYS A 278 -7.28 -29.73 13.44
C LYS A 278 -6.04 -30.44 12.89
N PRO A 279 -5.92 -31.76 13.10
CA PRO A 279 -4.91 -32.58 12.42
C PRO A 279 -4.99 -32.47 10.91
N THR A 280 -3.83 -32.54 10.26
CA THR A 280 -3.72 -32.59 8.80
C THR A 280 -4.30 -33.90 8.27
N ASP A 281 -5.16 -33.79 7.26
CA ASP A 281 -5.86 -34.93 6.66
C ASP A 281 -4.94 -35.70 5.71
N PRO A 282 -4.60 -36.98 6.00
CA PRO A 282 -3.72 -37.78 5.15
C PRO A 282 -4.31 -38.08 3.77
N GLU A 283 -5.64 -38.14 3.61
CA GLU A 283 -6.27 -38.38 2.30
C GLU A 283 -6.13 -37.15 1.40
N TRP A 284 -6.32 -35.95 1.95
CA TRP A 284 -6.02 -34.70 1.26
C TRP A 284 -4.54 -34.61 0.87
N VAL A 285 -3.61 -34.89 1.78
CA VAL A 285 -2.16 -34.87 1.50
C VAL A 285 -1.81 -35.81 0.33
N ALA A 286 -2.42 -36.99 0.26
CA ALA A 286 -2.17 -37.96 -0.82
C ALA A 286 -2.72 -37.50 -2.19
N SER A 287 -3.58 -36.48 -2.22
CA SER A 287 -4.16 -35.92 -3.45
C SER A 287 -3.41 -34.70 -4.00
N LEU A 288 -2.41 -34.20 -3.27
CA LEU A 288 -1.66 -33.00 -3.64
C LEU A 288 -0.76 -33.25 -4.86
N GLU A 289 -0.81 -32.32 -5.81
CA GLU A 289 0.03 -32.30 -7.01
C GLU A 289 1.13 -31.22 -6.88
N PRO A 290 2.27 -31.35 -7.58
CA PRO A 290 3.34 -30.35 -7.55
C PRO A 290 2.84 -28.93 -7.83
N GLY A 291 3.27 -27.96 -7.03
CA GLY A 291 2.84 -26.56 -7.08
C GLY A 291 1.63 -26.25 -6.18
N TRP A 292 1.13 -27.23 -5.43
CA TRP A 292 -0.04 -27.06 -4.56
C TRP A 292 0.14 -25.94 -3.53
N GLN A 293 1.36 -25.79 -2.97
CA GLN A 293 1.60 -24.83 -1.91
C GLN A 293 1.42 -23.42 -2.43
N ARG A 294 2.02 -23.15 -3.59
CA ARG A 294 1.92 -21.84 -4.23
C ARG A 294 0.49 -21.52 -4.66
N HIS A 295 -0.20 -22.48 -5.26
CA HIS A 295 -1.60 -22.30 -5.66
C HIS A 295 -2.49 -21.96 -4.46
N ARG A 296 -2.34 -22.68 -3.34
CA ARG A 296 -3.11 -22.45 -2.11
C ARG A 296 -2.82 -21.08 -1.49
N ALA A 297 -1.55 -20.66 -1.49
CA ALA A 297 -1.13 -19.35 -0.97
C ALA A 297 -1.63 -18.19 -1.85
N ASP A 298 -1.52 -18.30 -3.18
CA ASP A 298 -2.05 -17.30 -4.13
C ASP A 298 -3.59 -17.24 -4.06
N ASN A 299 -4.30 -18.37 -3.90
CA ASN A 299 -5.75 -18.41 -3.67
C ASN A 299 -6.16 -17.64 -2.40
N PHE A 300 -5.49 -17.88 -1.28
CA PHE A 300 -5.75 -17.17 -0.03
C PHE A 300 -5.61 -15.64 -0.18
N LEU A 301 -4.57 -15.18 -0.87
CA LEU A 301 -4.37 -13.76 -1.13
C LEU A 301 -5.33 -13.20 -2.19
N ALA A 302 -5.73 -13.97 -3.19
CA ALA A 302 -6.73 -13.57 -4.18
C ALA A 302 -8.07 -13.24 -3.52
N LEU A 303 -8.51 -14.06 -2.55
CA LEU A 303 -9.71 -13.82 -1.74
C LEU A 303 -9.61 -12.51 -0.95
N TRP A 304 -8.46 -12.26 -0.32
CA TRP A 304 -8.19 -11.01 0.39
C TRP A 304 -8.07 -9.78 -0.51
N SER A 305 -7.70 -10.01 -1.77
CA SER A 305 -7.58 -8.99 -2.80
C SER A 305 -8.91 -8.66 -3.47
N MET A 306 -10.02 -9.29 -3.02
CA MET A 306 -11.35 -9.20 -3.63
C MET A 306 -11.36 -9.59 -5.12
N ARG A 307 -10.42 -10.45 -5.54
CA ARG A 307 -10.41 -11.01 -6.90
C ARG A 307 -11.50 -12.06 -7.06
N ASP A 308 -11.87 -12.31 -8.32
CA ASP A 308 -12.83 -13.37 -8.64
C ASP A 308 -12.16 -14.74 -8.44
N GLU A 309 -12.38 -15.31 -7.27
CA GLU A 309 -11.84 -16.58 -6.83
C GLU A 309 -13.01 -17.40 -6.27
N PRO A 310 -13.46 -18.45 -6.98
CA PRO A 310 -14.68 -19.17 -6.64
C PRO A 310 -14.50 -20.14 -5.46
N GLU A 311 -13.27 -20.57 -5.18
CA GLU A 311 -12.94 -21.54 -4.14
C GLU A 311 -12.24 -20.87 -2.96
N ASP A 312 -12.68 -21.17 -1.73
CA ASP A 312 -11.97 -20.80 -0.50
C ASP A 312 -11.19 -22.02 -0.01
N LEU A 313 -9.92 -22.14 -0.43
CA LEU A 313 -9.13 -23.33 -0.14
C LEU A 313 -8.76 -23.42 1.35
N VAL A 314 -8.50 -22.28 1.99
CA VAL A 314 -8.11 -22.19 3.41
C VAL A 314 -9.30 -22.39 4.33
N ASP A 315 -10.46 -21.82 3.96
CA ASP A 315 -11.75 -21.96 4.67
C ASP A 315 -11.60 -21.77 6.19
N ASP A 316 -11.22 -20.55 6.58
CA ASP A 316 -11.14 -20.15 7.99
C ASP A 316 -11.66 -18.72 8.21
N MET A 317 -11.54 -18.22 9.44
CA MET A 317 -12.08 -16.91 9.83
C MET A 317 -11.26 -15.71 9.32
N TRP A 318 -10.10 -15.92 8.69
CA TRP A 318 -9.45 -14.86 7.89
C TRP A 318 -10.28 -14.52 6.65
N CYS A 319 -10.99 -15.48 6.06
CA CYS A 319 -11.79 -15.30 4.84
C CYS A 319 -13.24 -14.82 5.09
N ASP A 320 -13.64 -14.59 6.35
CA ASP A 320 -15.03 -14.25 6.72
C ASP A 320 -15.58 -12.98 6.05
N LEU A 321 -14.81 -11.88 6.06
CA LEU A 321 -15.24 -10.62 5.44
C LEU A 321 -15.45 -10.80 3.93
N ARG A 322 -14.55 -11.50 3.26
CA ARG A 322 -14.68 -11.81 1.83
C ARG A 322 -15.95 -12.60 1.56
N ARG A 323 -16.23 -13.66 2.33
CA ARG A 323 -17.45 -14.48 2.17
C ARG A 323 -18.71 -13.62 2.28
N ARG A 324 -18.77 -12.72 3.27
CA ARG A 324 -19.91 -11.79 3.45
C ARG A 324 -20.06 -10.82 2.28
N VAL A 325 -18.97 -10.24 1.79
CA VAL A 325 -18.98 -9.35 0.62
C VAL A 325 -19.47 -10.11 -0.62
N SER A 326 -18.99 -11.34 -0.86
CA SER A 326 -19.43 -12.19 -1.98
C SER A 326 -20.92 -12.52 -1.92
N SER A 327 -21.45 -12.81 -0.72
CA SER A 327 -22.82 -13.28 -0.56
C SER A 327 -23.86 -12.17 -0.52
N ASP A 328 -23.45 -10.91 -0.30
CA ASP A 328 -24.35 -9.80 -0.02
C ASP A 328 -24.14 -8.62 -0.97
N ILE A 329 -22.94 -8.03 -0.97
CA ILE A 329 -22.66 -6.79 -1.71
C ILE A 329 -22.61 -7.07 -3.22
N VAL A 330 -21.84 -8.07 -3.64
CA VAL A 330 -21.63 -8.38 -5.08
C VAL A 330 -22.97 -8.65 -5.81
N PRO A 331 -23.89 -9.49 -5.28
CA PRO A 331 -25.18 -9.73 -5.92
C PRO A 331 -26.07 -8.47 -6.02
N LYS A 332 -26.03 -7.57 -5.02
CA LYS A 332 -26.80 -6.32 -5.02
C LYS A 332 -26.34 -5.33 -6.09
N ILE A 333 -25.03 -5.25 -6.31
CA ILE A 333 -24.47 -4.46 -7.42
C ILE A 333 -24.86 -5.10 -8.76
N ALA A 334 -24.70 -6.42 -8.90
CA ALA A 334 -25.01 -7.14 -10.14
C ALA A 334 -26.50 -7.07 -10.52
N SER A 335 -27.41 -7.00 -9.54
CA SER A 335 -28.85 -6.89 -9.76
C SER A 335 -29.34 -5.45 -9.98
N GLY A 336 -28.49 -4.44 -9.69
CA GLY A 336 -28.87 -3.03 -9.67
C GLY A 336 -29.68 -2.60 -8.43
N GLU A 337 -29.76 -3.44 -7.39
CA GLU A 337 -30.34 -3.08 -6.09
C GLU A 337 -29.47 -2.06 -5.35
N ALA A 338 -28.15 -2.09 -5.58
CA ALA A 338 -27.19 -1.13 -5.07
C ALA A 338 -26.31 -0.58 -6.20
N THR A 339 -25.75 0.60 -5.97
CA THR A 339 -24.81 1.29 -6.84
C THR A 339 -23.41 1.30 -6.23
N LEU A 340 -22.41 1.75 -6.98
CA LEU A 340 -21.03 1.89 -6.46
C LEU A 340 -20.93 2.92 -5.31
N ASP A 341 -21.90 3.83 -5.18
CA ASP A 341 -21.97 4.80 -4.10
C ASP A 341 -22.48 4.19 -2.79
N ASP A 342 -23.19 3.06 -2.85
CA ASP A 342 -23.68 2.34 -1.67
C ASP A 342 -22.61 1.42 -1.04
N VAL A 343 -21.56 1.08 -1.80
CA VAL A 343 -20.52 0.12 -1.39
C VAL A 343 -19.87 0.47 -0.04
N PRO A 344 -19.48 1.74 0.25
CA PRO A 344 -18.87 2.08 1.53
C PRO A 344 -19.76 1.75 2.75
N GLU A 345 -21.05 2.10 2.69
CA GLU A 345 -22.00 1.82 3.78
C GLU A 345 -22.28 0.32 3.91
N LEU A 346 -22.42 -0.38 2.78
CA LEU A 346 -22.60 -1.84 2.77
C LEU A 346 -21.38 -2.57 3.35
N ALA A 347 -20.17 -2.13 3.02
CA ALA A 347 -18.93 -2.70 3.53
C ALA A 347 -18.79 -2.49 5.04
N GLU A 348 -19.15 -1.30 5.54
CA GLU A 348 -19.16 -1.02 6.98
C GLU A 348 -20.19 -1.87 7.73
N ARG A 349 -21.38 -2.09 7.14
CA ARG A 349 -22.37 -3.00 7.72
C ARG A 349 -21.85 -4.43 7.81
N VAL A 350 -21.20 -4.93 6.76
CA VAL A 350 -20.59 -6.28 6.75
C VAL A 350 -19.49 -6.42 7.82
N ASP A 351 -18.64 -5.40 7.99
CA ASP A 351 -17.66 -5.35 9.08
C ASP A 351 -18.34 -5.37 10.46
N PHE A 352 -19.41 -4.59 10.62
CA PHE A 352 -20.18 -4.56 11.86
C PHE A 352 -20.79 -5.94 12.20
N GLU A 353 -21.41 -6.61 11.24
CA GLU A 353 -21.99 -7.94 11.43
C GLU A 353 -20.93 -8.98 11.82
N SER A 354 -19.73 -8.89 11.22
CA SER A 354 -18.58 -9.73 11.59
C SER A 354 -18.13 -9.46 13.03
N MET A 355 -17.96 -8.19 13.40
CA MET A 355 -17.60 -7.80 14.77
C MET A 355 -18.67 -8.13 15.80
N GLN A 356 -19.96 -8.09 15.42
CA GLN A 356 -21.05 -8.50 16.28
C GLN A 356 -21.00 -10.00 16.56
N SER A 357 -20.74 -10.84 15.55
CA SER A 357 -20.57 -12.29 15.79
C SER A 357 -19.41 -12.61 16.75
N ILE A 358 -18.36 -11.79 16.77
CA ILE A 358 -17.25 -11.91 17.73
C ILE A 358 -17.72 -11.54 19.15
N ARG A 359 -18.52 -10.48 19.31
CA ARG A 359 -19.09 -10.11 20.63
C ARG A 359 -20.08 -11.16 21.15
N ASP A 360 -20.92 -11.69 20.27
CA ASP A 360 -21.86 -12.77 20.61
C ASP A 360 -21.11 -14.03 21.06
N ARG A 361 -19.95 -14.31 20.44
CA ARG A 361 -19.05 -15.39 20.87
C ARG A 361 -18.51 -15.14 22.29
N VAL A 362 -18.13 -13.91 22.63
CA VAL A 362 -17.71 -13.56 24.01
C VAL A 362 -18.83 -13.82 25.01
N GLU A 363 -20.04 -13.32 24.74
CA GLU A 363 -21.21 -13.53 25.62
C GLU A 363 -21.56 -15.00 25.81
N ARG A 364 -21.36 -15.82 24.77
CA ARG A 364 -21.63 -17.26 24.82
C ARG A 364 -20.60 -18.04 25.64
N LEU A 365 -19.33 -17.61 25.64
CA LEU A 365 -18.22 -18.38 26.20
C LEU A 365 -17.77 -17.92 27.59
N VAL A 366 -18.11 -16.69 28.00
CA VAL A 366 -17.73 -16.12 29.30
C VAL A 366 -18.98 -16.04 30.19
N GLU A 367 -18.95 -16.74 31.33
CA GLU A 367 -20.13 -16.94 32.19
C GLU A 367 -20.49 -15.69 33.00
N ASP A 368 -19.49 -14.94 33.48
CA ASP A 368 -19.70 -13.69 34.22
C ASP A 368 -20.03 -12.53 33.25
N PRO A 369 -21.22 -11.90 33.35
CA PRO A 369 -21.62 -10.85 32.43
C PRO A 369 -20.73 -9.60 32.46
N GLU A 370 -20.16 -9.26 33.62
CA GLU A 370 -19.28 -8.08 33.74
C GLU A 370 -17.95 -8.32 33.03
N THR A 371 -17.34 -9.49 33.25
CA THR A 371 -16.13 -9.92 32.54
C THR A 371 -16.37 -10.07 31.04
N ALA A 372 -17.51 -10.62 30.63
CA ALA A 372 -17.89 -10.74 29.23
C ALA A 372 -17.97 -9.35 28.56
N GLU A 373 -18.60 -8.36 29.21
CA GLU A 373 -18.68 -7.00 28.67
C GLU A 373 -17.30 -6.35 28.53
N MET A 374 -16.40 -6.53 29.51
CA MET A 374 -15.02 -6.02 29.45
C MET A 374 -14.19 -6.67 28.33
N LEU A 375 -14.51 -7.89 27.91
CA LEU A 375 -13.82 -8.60 26.83
C LEU A 375 -14.34 -8.26 25.42
N LYS A 376 -15.44 -7.50 25.29
CA LYS A 376 -16.00 -7.17 23.98
C LYS A 376 -15.16 -6.13 23.21
N PRO A 377 -14.75 -6.43 21.97
CA PRO A 377 -14.03 -5.48 21.13
C PRO A 377 -14.99 -4.48 20.44
N TYR A 378 -14.68 -3.20 20.58
CA TYR A 378 -15.45 -2.09 19.99
C TYR A 378 -14.54 -1.24 19.10
N TYR A 379 -14.22 -1.79 17.92
CA TYR A 379 -13.48 -1.17 16.82
C TYR A 379 -13.76 -1.97 15.54
N ARG A 380 -13.39 -1.45 14.37
CA ARG A 380 -13.55 -2.16 13.08
C ARG A 380 -12.58 -3.35 13.00
N LYS A 381 -12.95 -4.45 12.34
CA LYS A 381 -12.21 -5.74 12.40
C LYS A 381 -10.72 -5.60 12.07
N LEU A 382 -10.38 -4.74 11.11
CA LEU A 382 -9.00 -4.53 10.64
C LEU A 382 -8.26 -3.37 11.34
N CYS A 383 -8.81 -2.79 12.40
CA CYS A 383 -8.09 -1.82 13.23
C CYS A 383 -6.92 -2.43 14.02
N LYS A 384 -6.95 -3.76 14.19
CA LYS A 384 -5.87 -4.56 14.79
C LYS A 384 -5.74 -5.85 13.97
N ARG A 385 -4.64 -6.58 14.16
CA ARG A 385 -4.52 -7.92 13.57
C ARG A 385 -5.64 -8.81 14.13
N PRO A 386 -6.47 -9.45 13.27
CA PRO A 386 -7.44 -10.44 13.72
C PRO A 386 -6.80 -11.51 14.59
N ALA A 387 -7.47 -11.89 15.67
CA ALA A 387 -6.99 -12.88 16.62
C ALA A 387 -7.94 -14.07 16.65
N PHE A 388 -7.39 -15.26 16.86
CA PHE A 388 -8.20 -16.48 16.93
C PHE A 388 -7.64 -17.42 17.98
N HIS A 389 -8.51 -17.85 18.90
CA HIS A 389 -8.15 -18.73 20.01
C HIS A 389 -9.40 -19.35 20.61
N ASP A 390 -9.37 -20.67 20.83
CA ASP A 390 -10.55 -21.39 21.32
C ASP A 390 -10.61 -21.46 22.86
N GLU A 391 -9.45 -21.37 23.54
CA GLU A 391 -9.37 -21.52 25.01
C GLU A 391 -9.25 -20.19 25.78
N TYR A 392 -8.98 -19.07 25.10
CA TYR A 392 -8.70 -17.79 25.76
C TYR A 392 -9.95 -17.25 26.48
N LEU A 393 -11.09 -17.21 25.79
CA LEU A 393 -12.34 -16.72 26.38
C LEU A 393 -12.82 -17.63 27.53
N PRO A 394 -12.85 -18.98 27.39
CA PRO A 394 -13.17 -19.87 28.52
C PRO A 394 -12.24 -19.75 29.73
N THR A 395 -11.00 -19.28 29.55
CA THR A 395 -10.04 -19.13 30.66
C THR A 395 -10.55 -18.20 31.75
N PHE A 396 -11.38 -17.21 31.40
CA PHE A 396 -11.95 -16.26 32.36
C PHE A 396 -13.06 -16.84 33.25
N ASN A 397 -13.50 -18.08 33.00
CA ASN A 397 -14.45 -18.79 33.87
C ASN A 397 -13.76 -19.51 35.03
N ARG A 398 -12.42 -19.49 35.09
CA ARG A 398 -11.65 -20.11 36.18
C ARG A 398 -11.66 -19.23 37.42
N GLU A 399 -11.82 -19.84 38.60
CA GLU A 399 -11.86 -19.11 39.88
C GLU A 399 -10.56 -18.36 40.21
N ASN A 400 -9.42 -18.81 39.67
CA ASN A 400 -8.09 -18.22 39.91
C ASN A 400 -7.69 -17.15 38.87
N VAL A 401 -8.61 -16.70 38.01
CA VAL A 401 -8.33 -15.71 36.98
C VAL A 401 -9.12 -14.44 37.26
N THR A 402 -8.46 -13.29 37.16
CA THR A 402 -9.11 -11.98 37.26
C THR A 402 -8.71 -11.12 36.08
N LEU A 403 -9.71 -10.67 35.31
CA LEU A 403 -9.51 -9.63 34.31
C LEU A 403 -9.42 -8.27 35.02
N VAL A 404 -8.31 -7.57 34.82
CA VAL A 404 -8.11 -6.20 35.29
C VAL A 404 -8.23 -5.27 34.08
N ASP A 405 -9.43 -4.75 33.84
CA ASP A 405 -9.64 -3.73 32.80
C ASP A 405 -9.12 -2.37 33.29
N THR A 406 -8.30 -1.73 32.46
CA THR A 406 -7.68 -0.44 32.77
C THR A 406 -8.50 0.73 32.21
N ASN A 407 -9.72 0.49 31.72
CA ASN A 407 -10.57 1.48 31.03
C ASN A 407 -9.79 2.26 29.94
N GLY A 408 -8.93 1.55 29.21
CA GLY A 408 -8.09 2.12 28.16
C GLY A 408 -6.86 2.91 28.62
N GLN A 409 -6.64 3.12 29.92
CA GLN A 409 -5.54 3.94 30.42
C GLN A 409 -4.21 3.18 30.52
N GLY A 410 -4.25 1.85 30.65
CA GLY A 410 -3.08 1.03 30.97
C GLY A 410 -2.72 1.05 32.46
N VAL A 411 -1.58 0.45 32.80
CA VAL A 411 -1.06 0.41 34.18
C VAL A 411 -0.60 1.81 34.59
N GLU A 412 -1.01 2.27 35.77
CA GLU A 412 -0.69 3.60 36.30
C GLU A 412 0.78 3.67 36.76
N ARG A 413 1.20 2.70 37.56
CA ARG A 413 2.56 2.55 38.09
C ARG A 413 2.82 1.12 38.56
N ILE A 414 4.09 0.81 38.72
CA ILE A 414 4.61 -0.38 39.40
C ILE A 414 5.34 0.10 40.67
N ASP A 415 5.23 -0.66 41.75
CA ASP A 415 5.97 -0.44 42.99
C ASP A 415 6.75 -1.70 43.39
N GLU A 416 7.33 -1.73 44.59
CA GLU A 416 8.18 -2.85 45.03
C GLU A 416 7.44 -4.20 45.12
N THR A 417 6.12 -4.21 45.15
CA THR A 417 5.29 -5.40 45.45
C THR A 417 4.27 -5.74 44.38
N GLY A 418 4.00 -4.86 43.43
CA GLY A 418 2.97 -5.10 42.44
C GLY A 418 2.72 -3.93 41.49
N PHE A 419 1.49 -3.87 40.98
CA PHE A 419 1.07 -2.84 40.03
C PHE A 419 -0.23 -2.17 40.47
N VAL A 420 -0.48 -0.97 39.94
CA VAL A 420 -1.66 -0.16 40.27
C VAL A 420 -2.46 0.17 39.02
N VAL A 421 -3.77 -0.04 39.12
CA VAL A 421 -4.76 0.32 38.10
C VAL A 421 -5.94 0.97 38.82
N ASP A 422 -6.34 2.16 38.36
CA ASP A 422 -7.45 2.93 38.93
C ASP A 422 -7.36 3.10 40.47
N GLY A 423 -6.14 3.35 40.96
CA GLY A 423 -5.85 3.46 42.40
C GLY A 423 -5.89 2.16 43.20
N ALA A 424 -6.32 1.04 42.62
CA ALA A 424 -6.28 -0.28 43.25
C ALA A 424 -4.91 -0.95 43.05
N HIS A 425 -4.34 -1.47 44.14
CA HIS A 425 -3.06 -2.17 44.14
C HIS A 425 -3.25 -3.68 44.05
N TYR A 426 -2.46 -4.32 43.19
CA TYR A 426 -2.48 -5.75 42.93
C TYR A 426 -1.09 -6.32 43.23
N GLU A 427 -0.97 -7.04 44.35
CA GLU A 427 0.26 -7.70 44.77
C GLU A 427 0.51 -8.96 43.93
N VAL A 428 1.71 -9.06 43.34
CA VAL A 428 2.11 -10.17 42.47
C VAL A 428 3.58 -10.54 42.67
N ASP A 429 3.89 -11.82 42.46
CA ASP A 429 5.27 -12.34 42.51
C ASP A 429 5.99 -12.18 41.16
N CYS A 430 5.22 -12.14 40.07
CA CYS A 430 5.73 -12.12 38.71
C CYS A 430 4.90 -11.22 37.79
N ILE A 431 5.56 -10.44 36.92
CA ILE A 431 4.92 -9.70 35.82
C ILE A 431 5.49 -10.19 34.49
N ILE A 432 4.61 -10.72 33.64
CA ILE A 432 4.91 -11.18 32.29
C ILE A 432 4.44 -10.12 31.30
N PHE A 433 5.37 -9.55 30.54
CA PHE A 433 5.05 -8.55 29.52
C PHE A 433 4.72 -9.22 28.18
N ALA A 434 3.46 -9.16 27.78
CA ALA A 434 2.97 -9.53 26.45
C ALA A 434 2.69 -8.28 25.61
N THR A 435 3.61 -7.32 25.64
CA THR A 435 3.44 -5.94 25.17
C THR A 435 3.93 -5.67 23.74
N GLY A 436 4.37 -6.72 23.04
CA GLY A 436 4.67 -6.72 21.62
C GLY A 436 6.09 -6.24 21.30
N PHE A 437 6.26 -5.58 20.15
CA PHE A 437 7.57 -5.24 19.58
C PHE A 437 7.62 -3.80 19.08
N GLU A 438 8.83 -3.26 18.89
CA GLU A 438 9.03 -1.95 18.26
C GLU A 438 8.72 -2.02 16.76
N VAL A 439 7.73 -1.25 16.30
CA VAL A 439 7.28 -1.24 14.89
C VAL A 439 7.40 0.14 14.26
N GLY A 440 6.78 1.17 14.86
CA GLY A 440 6.75 2.53 14.32
C GLY A 440 8.03 3.36 14.55
N THR A 441 9.16 2.71 14.81
CA THR A 441 10.48 3.35 14.97
C THR A 441 11.25 3.39 13.65
N THR A 442 12.42 4.04 13.59
CA THR A 442 13.23 4.06 12.36
C THR A 442 13.79 2.68 12.02
N TYR A 443 14.09 2.42 10.74
CA TYR A 443 14.66 1.14 10.30
C TYR A 443 15.98 0.81 11.02
N THR A 444 16.87 1.80 11.15
CA THR A 444 18.16 1.65 11.83
C THR A 444 18.01 1.43 13.33
N ARG A 445 17.00 2.03 13.98
CA ARG A 445 16.67 1.72 15.38
C ARG A 445 16.21 0.27 15.55
N ARG A 446 15.40 -0.28 14.63
CA ARG A 446 14.99 -1.71 14.71
C ARG A 446 16.13 -2.67 14.40
N SER A 447 17.02 -2.28 13.49
CA SER A 447 18.20 -3.08 13.11
C SER A 447 19.28 -3.07 14.19
N GLY A 448 19.42 -1.96 14.93
CA GLY A 448 20.41 -1.79 15.99
C GLY A 448 21.71 -1.13 15.56
N TYR A 449 21.83 -0.79 14.30
CA TYR A 449 23.00 -0.20 13.68
C TYR A 449 22.58 0.64 12.47
N ASP A 450 23.50 1.45 11.98
CA ASP A 450 23.35 2.23 10.76
C ASP A 450 24.12 1.58 9.61
N ILE A 451 23.75 1.94 8.39
CA ILE A 451 24.37 1.45 7.16
C ILE A 451 25.00 2.64 6.44
N VAL A 452 26.26 2.51 6.06
CA VAL A 452 27.04 3.56 5.39
C VAL A 452 27.29 3.15 3.94
N GLY A 453 26.62 3.83 3.00
CA GLY A 453 26.73 3.58 1.57
C GLY A 453 27.85 4.36 0.87
N THR A 454 27.67 4.59 -0.43
CA THR A 454 28.60 5.36 -1.27
C THR A 454 28.79 6.78 -0.73
N ASP A 455 30.02 7.31 -0.84
CA ASP A 455 30.40 8.65 -0.38
C ASP A 455 30.09 8.95 1.10
N GLY A 456 29.92 7.91 1.92
CA GLY A 456 29.66 8.04 3.36
C GLY A 456 28.19 8.34 3.71
N VAL A 457 27.28 8.26 2.75
CA VAL A 457 25.84 8.48 2.97
C VAL A 457 25.30 7.45 3.95
N ARG A 458 24.65 7.92 5.02
CA ARG A 458 24.00 7.04 6.00
C ARG A 458 22.55 6.76 5.61
N LEU A 459 22.10 5.52 5.79
CA LEU A 459 20.69 5.18 5.53
C LEU A 459 19.75 5.98 6.43
N SER A 460 20.15 6.21 7.69
CA SER A 460 19.41 7.05 8.62
C SER A 460 19.23 8.49 8.14
N GLU A 461 20.20 9.04 7.41
CA GLU A 461 20.14 10.38 6.83
C GLU A 461 19.28 10.38 5.56
N LYS A 462 19.48 9.42 4.65
CA LYS A 462 18.70 9.29 3.42
C LYS A 462 17.21 9.10 3.69
N TRP A 463 16.85 8.33 4.72
CA TRP A 463 15.46 8.04 5.09
C TRP A 463 14.95 8.89 6.27
N ALA A 464 15.59 10.03 6.56
CA ALA A 464 15.21 10.89 7.68
C ALA A 464 13.76 11.42 7.57
N ASP A 465 13.37 11.84 6.36
CA ASP A 465 12.03 12.38 6.10
C ASP A 465 11.02 11.28 5.72
N ALA A 466 11.40 10.42 4.78
CA ALA A 466 10.62 9.26 4.36
C ALA A 466 11.53 8.19 3.74
N PRO A 467 11.16 6.91 3.80
CA PRO A 467 11.90 5.87 3.09
C PRO A 467 11.92 6.08 1.57
N SER A 468 13.02 5.66 0.94
CA SER A 468 13.21 5.71 -0.51
C SER A 468 13.89 4.42 -0.97
N THR A 469 13.19 3.65 -1.79
CA THR A 469 13.61 2.31 -2.23
C THR A 469 13.17 2.05 -3.67
N PHE A 470 13.64 0.94 -4.21
CA PHE A 470 13.06 0.28 -5.38
C PHE A 470 12.49 -1.07 -4.96
N PHE A 471 11.18 -1.22 -5.14
CA PHE A 471 10.36 -2.36 -4.70
C PHE A 471 10.45 -2.70 -3.20
N GLY A 472 10.95 -1.80 -2.35
CA GLY A 472 11.24 -2.11 -0.95
C GLY A 472 12.43 -3.05 -0.75
N ILE A 473 13.18 -3.38 -1.82
CA ILE A 473 14.23 -4.40 -1.82
C ILE A 473 15.62 -3.78 -2.00
N GLN A 474 15.77 -2.67 -2.72
CA GLN A 474 17.06 -1.98 -2.89
C GLN A 474 16.91 -0.47 -2.71
N ALA A 475 18.03 0.25 -2.53
CA ALA A 475 18.07 1.71 -2.52
C ALA A 475 19.31 2.21 -3.27
N ALA A 476 19.20 3.33 -4.00
CA ALA A 476 20.32 4.00 -4.66
C ALA A 476 21.32 4.45 -3.60
N ASP A 477 22.60 4.61 -3.96
CA ASP A 477 23.71 4.91 -3.04
C ASP A 477 24.09 3.74 -2.10
N PHE A 478 23.38 2.61 -2.16
CA PHE A 478 23.65 1.39 -1.41
C PHE A 478 23.81 0.20 -2.39
N PRO A 479 24.86 0.20 -3.24
CA PRO A 479 25.09 -0.87 -4.22
C PRO A 479 25.20 -2.24 -3.53
N ASN A 480 24.74 -3.29 -4.18
CA ASN A 480 24.78 -4.67 -3.68
C ASN A 480 24.09 -4.93 -2.32
N LEU A 481 23.36 -3.96 -1.77
CA LEU A 481 22.58 -4.10 -0.55
C LEU A 481 21.13 -4.42 -0.89
N PHE A 482 20.57 -5.43 -0.23
CA PHE A 482 19.19 -5.85 -0.41
C PHE A 482 18.47 -5.92 0.93
N PHE A 483 17.17 -5.63 0.91
CA PHE A 483 16.29 -5.68 2.08
C PHE A 483 15.20 -6.73 1.89
N THR A 484 14.92 -7.52 2.93
CA THR A 484 13.62 -8.19 3.06
C THR A 484 12.76 -7.33 3.99
N SER A 485 11.97 -6.42 3.42
CA SER A 485 11.28 -5.37 4.16
C SER A 485 9.87 -5.15 3.64
N SER A 486 8.98 -4.68 4.51
CA SER A 486 7.66 -4.23 4.08
C SER A 486 7.64 -2.78 3.60
N ILE A 487 8.61 -1.96 4.01
CA ILE A 487 8.74 -0.55 3.62
C ILE A 487 8.79 -0.45 2.09
N GLN A 488 7.85 0.28 1.51
CA GLN A 488 7.66 0.43 0.06
C GLN A 488 7.60 -0.90 -0.71
N GLY A 489 7.35 -2.00 -0.02
CA GLY A 489 6.97 -3.29 -0.57
C GLY A 489 5.54 -3.61 -0.13
N SER A 490 5.30 -4.86 0.23
CA SER A 490 4.04 -5.31 0.83
C SER A 490 4.36 -6.21 2.01
N THR A 491 3.72 -6.06 3.17
CA THR A 491 3.79 -7.11 4.21
C THR A 491 2.97 -8.33 3.82
N GLY A 492 1.79 -8.10 3.22
CA GLY A 492 0.75 -9.13 3.07
C GLY A 492 0.21 -9.65 4.40
N ILE A 493 -0.86 -10.42 4.37
CA ILE A 493 -1.41 -11.06 5.59
C ILE A 493 -0.64 -12.32 5.95
N ASN A 494 -0.15 -13.00 4.91
CA ASN A 494 0.81 -14.07 4.99
C ASN A 494 2.23 -13.55 4.68
N LEU A 495 2.94 -13.08 5.70
CA LEU A 495 4.27 -12.48 5.55
C LEU A 495 5.29 -13.44 4.92
N THR A 496 5.21 -14.75 5.16
CA THR A 496 6.22 -15.69 4.64
C THR A 496 6.16 -15.85 3.12
N GLN A 497 4.99 -15.65 2.51
CA GLN A 497 4.86 -15.58 1.06
C GLN A 497 5.51 -14.32 0.48
N THR A 498 5.36 -13.18 1.14
CA THR A 498 6.11 -11.96 0.81
C THR A 498 7.61 -12.20 0.89
N LEU A 499 8.09 -12.81 1.98
CA LEU A 499 9.51 -13.08 2.17
C LEU A 499 10.05 -14.02 1.08
N ASP A 500 9.27 -15.01 0.64
CA ASP A 500 9.66 -15.88 -0.47
C ASP A 500 9.68 -15.12 -1.81
N GLU A 501 8.71 -14.25 -2.09
CA GLU A 501 8.70 -13.41 -3.30
C GLU A 501 9.90 -12.46 -3.38
N GLN A 502 10.25 -11.85 -2.25
CA GLN A 502 11.44 -11.01 -2.13
C GLN A 502 12.71 -11.84 -2.26
N ALA A 503 12.77 -13.03 -1.63
CA ALA A 503 13.91 -13.94 -1.76
C ALA A 503 14.14 -14.37 -3.22
N GLN A 504 13.08 -14.69 -3.96
CA GLN A 504 13.15 -15.01 -5.39
C GLN A 504 13.64 -13.79 -6.20
N HIS A 505 13.18 -12.58 -5.88
CA HIS A 505 13.63 -11.35 -6.54
C HIS A 505 15.11 -11.04 -6.27
N ILE A 506 15.55 -11.15 -5.03
CA ILE A 506 16.95 -10.96 -4.62
C ILE A 506 17.84 -12.00 -5.31
N ALA A 507 17.44 -13.27 -5.28
CA ALA A 507 18.18 -14.35 -5.93
C ALA A 507 18.24 -14.18 -7.46
N HIS A 508 17.18 -13.65 -8.09
CA HIS A 508 17.19 -13.34 -9.53
C HIS A 508 18.20 -12.23 -9.86
N ALA A 509 18.20 -11.13 -9.11
CA ALA A 509 19.12 -10.01 -9.33
C ALA A 509 20.59 -10.43 -9.09
N ILE A 510 20.88 -11.04 -7.93
CA ILE A 510 22.24 -11.50 -7.60
C ILE A 510 22.68 -12.61 -8.55
N GLY A 511 21.83 -13.59 -8.83
CA GLY A 511 22.12 -14.68 -9.77
C GLY A 511 22.45 -14.16 -11.16
N ARG A 512 21.71 -13.16 -11.64
CA ARG A 512 22.00 -12.53 -12.94
C ARG A 512 23.32 -11.77 -12.93
N GLY A 513 23.65 -11.07 -11.85
CA GLY A 513 24.97 -10.45 -11.69
C GLY A 513 26.10 -11.49 -11.65
N HIS A 514 25.89 -12.60 -10.96
CA HIS A 514 26.83 -13.71 -10.87
C HIS A 514 27.12 -14.34 -12.24
N GLU A 515 26.08 -14.58 -13.06
CA GLU A 515 26.23 -15.05 -14.45
C GLU A 515 27.07 -14.10 -15.32
N LEU A 516 27.02 -12.80 -15.02
CA LEU A 516 27.72 -11.74 -15.74
C LEU A 516 29.09 -11.41 -15.15
N ASP A 517 29.52 -12.07 -14.07
CA ASP A 517 30.72 -11.75 -13.28
C ASP A 517 30.76 -10.28 -12.82
N ALA A 518 29.59 -9.73 -12.49
CA ALA A 518 29.43 -8.33 -12.11
C ALA A 518 29.98 -8.03 -10.71
N GLN A 519 30.63 -6.88 -10.53
CA GLN A 519 31.09 -6.43 -9.22
C GLN A 519 30.03 -5.63 -8.48
N VAL A 520 29.24 -4.83 -9.20
CA VAL A 520 28.24 -3.92 -8.63
C VAL A 520 26.91 -4.07 -9.34
N ILE A 521 25.84 -4.22 -8.54
CA ILE A 521 24.45 -4.07 -8.94
C ILE A 521 23.86 -2.94 -8.10
N GLU A 522 23.35 -1.90 -8.74
CA GLU A 522 22.83 -0.72 -8.06
C GLU A 522 21.57 -0.23 -8.76
N VAL A 523 20.60 0.26 -7.99
CA VAL A 523 19.42 0.88 -8.59
C VAL A 523 19.69 2.32 -9.01
N THR A 524 19.13 2.75 -10.14
CA THR A 524 19.21 4.16 -10.55
C THR A 524 18.37 5.06 -9.66
N ALA A 525 18.81 6.30 -9.46
CA ALA A 525 18.03 7.31 -8.74
C ALA A 525 16.63 7.53 -9.38
N ASP A 526 16.54 7.45 -10.72
CA ASP A 526 15.28 7.59 -11.44
C ASP A 526 14.31 6.44 -11.17
N ALA A 527 14.81 5.19 -11.09
CA ALA A 527 13.97 4.03 -10.80
C ALA A 527 13.48 4.04 -9.34
N GLU A 528 14.35 4.42 -8.41
CA GLU A 528 13.97 4.67 -7.00
C GLU A 528 12.89 5.76 -6.92
N ALA A 529 13.12 6.92 -7.55
CA ALA A 529 12.16 8.03 -7.53
C ALA A 529 10.81 7.66 -8.16
N ALA A 530 10.82 6.94 -9.28
CA ALA A 530 9.60 6.45 -9.92
C ALA A 530 8.84 5.46 -9.01
N TRP A 531 9.54 4.59 -8.29
CA TRP A 531 8.89 3.69 -7.33
C TRP A 531 8.29 4.45 -6.15
N VAL A 532 9.01 5.41 -5.57
CA VAL A 532 8.50 6.29 -4.51
C VAL A 532 7.22 7.00 -4.96
N GLU A 533 7.19 7.49 -6.20
CA GLU A 533 5.99 8.14 -6.75
C GLU A 533 4.84 7.15 -6.94
N ARG A 534 5.12 5.91 -7.39
CA ARG A 534 4.09 4.85 -7.44
C ARG A 534 3.51 4.55 -6.05
N ILE A 535 4.34 4.51 -5.00
CA ILE A 535 3.85 4.32 -3.63
C ILE A 535 2.89 5.45 -3.25
N ARG A 536 3.25 6.71 -3.51
CA ARG A 536 2.39 7.87 -3.24
C ARG A 536 1.06 7.80 -3.99
N LEU A 537 1.09 7.42 -5.27
CA LEU A 537 -0.10 7.31 -6.13
C LEU A 537 -0.92 6.03 -5.88
N SER A 538 -0.42 5.08 -5.07
CA SER A 538 -1.07 3.77 -4.92
C SER A 538 -2.35 3.77 -4.06
N GLY A 539 -2.67 4.88 -3.38
CA GLY A 539 -3.83 4.99 -2.47
C GLY A 539 -3.50 4.95 -0.97
N VAL A 540 -2.30 5.37 -0.58
CA VAL A 540 -1.87 5.40 0.85
C VAL A 540 -2.76 6.29 1.72
N GLU A 541 -3.35 7.36 1.15
CA GLU A 541 -4.27 8.26 1.86
C GLU A 541 -5.54 7.54 2.33
N THR A 542 -6.17 6.73 1.48
CA THR A 542 -7.37 5.96 1.83
C THR A 542 -7.10 4.99 2.99
N ARG A 543 -5.93 4.36 2.98
CA ARG A 543 -5.49 3.50 4.09
C ARG A 543 -5.29 4.33 5.36
N ARG A 544 -4.67 5.51 5.26
CA ARG A 544 -4.48 6.42 6.39
C ARG A 544 -5.80 6.88 6.99
N ASP A 545 -6.79 7.24 6.18
CA ASP A 545 -8.12 7.63 6.65
C ASP A 545 -8.82 6.52 7.43
N PHE A 546 -8.77 5.28 6.91
CA PHE A 546 -9.28 4.11 7.62
C PHE A 546 -8.57 3.94 8.98
N LEU A 547 -7.24 3.94 8.97
CA LEU A 547 -6.42 3.73 10.17
C LEU A 547 -6.52 4.88 11.18
N GLY A 548 -6.79 6.11 10.73
CA GLY A 548 -7.04 7.28 11.58
C GLY A 548 -8.32 7.15 12.40
N SER A 549 -9.31 6.42 11.88
CA SER A 549 -10.56 6.13 12.61
C SER A 549 -10.41 5.01 13.67
N CYS A 550 -9.30 4.28 13.66
CA CYS A 550 -9.08 3.10 14.49
C CYS A 550 -8.58 3.40 15.91
N THR A 551 -8.89 2.51 16.85
CA THR A 551 -8.26 2.50 18.18
C THR A 551 -6.73 2.43 18.08
N PRO A 552 -5.97 3.16 18.91
CA PRO A 552 -4.51 3.11 18.93
C PRO A 552 -3.92 1.69 18.92
N GLY A 553 -2.94 1.46 18.05
CA GLY A 553 -2.11 0.27 18.02
C GLY A 553 -0.99 0.38 16.97
N TYR A 554 -0.20 -0.68 16.81
CA TYR A 554 0.99 -0.62 15.94
C TYR A 554 0.68 -0.37 14.45
N TYR A 555 -0.54 -0.71 13.97
CA TYR A 555 -0.97 -0.41 12.60
C TYR A 555 -0.98 1.09 12.29
N ASN A 556 -1.39 1.92 13.26
CA ASN A 556 -1.54 3.37 13.09
C ASN A 556 -0.61 4.17 14.01
N GLY A 557 0.53 3.59 14.42
CA GLY A 557 1.52 4.29 15.23
C GLY A 557 0.98 4.77 16.58
N GLU A 558 0.10 3.97 17.20
CA GLU A 558 -0.58 4.29 18.45
C GLU A 558 -1.49 5.54 18.36
N GLY A 559 -2.02 5.83 17.17
CA GLY A 559 -2.88 7.00 16.90
C GLY A 559 -2.13 8.33 16.83
N GLY A 560 -0.80 8.33 16.96
CA GLY A 560 0.03 9.53 16.84
C GLY A 560 -0.03 10.13 15.44
N GLU A 561 -0.17 11.45 15.35
CA GLU A 561 -0.25 12.21 14.07
C GLU A 561 -1.26 11.64 13.06
N GLY A 562 -2.38 11.08 13.53
CA GLY A 562 -3.42 10.52 12.65
C GLY A 562 -3.00 9.25 11.90
N GLY A 563 -1.97 8.55 12.35
CA GLY A 563 -1.46 7.33 11.71
C GLY A 563 -0.24 7.53 10.83
N ALA A 564 0.28 8.75 10.70
CA ALA A 564 1.40 9.11 9.82
C ALA A 564 2.75 8.43 10.15
N LYS A 565 2.85 7.72 11.27
CA LYS A 565 4.02 6.90 11.66
C LYS A 565 3.64 5.42 11.84
N GLY A 566 2.54 5.02 11.22
CA GLY A 566 1.99 3.67 11.28
C GLY A 566 2.80 2.66 10.47
N PHE A 567 2.65 1.38 10.81
CA PHE A 567 3.32 0.27 10.13
C PHE A 567 3.09 0.25 8.62
N TRP A 568 1.89 0.64 8.18
CA TRP A 568 1.46 0.54 6.79
C TRP A 568 1.63 1.82 5.95
N GLU A 569 2.10 2.89 6.57
CA GLU A 569 2.13 4.24 5.98
C GLU A 569 2.98 4.31 4.70
N HIS A 570 4.12 3.62 4.70
CA HIS A 570 5.05 3.62 3.58
C HIS A 570 4.97 2.35 2.73
N GLU A 571 3.99 1.48 2.94
CA GLU A 571 3.82 0.28 2.11
C GLU A 571 3.05 0.59 0.84
N PHE A 572 3.24 -0.24 -0.19
CA PHE A 572 2.39 -0.22 -1.38
C PHE A 572 0.93 -0.40 -0.98
N ALA A 573 0.05 0.50 -1.41
CA ALA A 573 -1.34 0.50 -0.99
C ALA A 573 -2.20 -0.54 -1.71
N GLY A 574 -1.71 -1.08 -2.83
CA GLY A 574 -2.29 -2.25 -3.50
C GLY A 574 -2.25 -3.52 -2.65
N THR A 575 -2.82 -4.60 -3.19
CA THR A 575 -2.83 -5.89 -2.50
C THR A 575 -1.46 -6.55 -2.59
N ALA A 576 -1.18 -7.52 -1.71
CA ALA A 576 0.07 -8.27 -1.77
C ALA A 576 0.24 -9.00 -3.11
N LEU A 577 -0.86 -9.52 -3.68
CA LEU A 577 -0.82 -10.20 -4.97
C LEU A 577 -0.53 -9.23 -6.13
N ASP A 578 -1.07 -8.01 -6.09
CA ASP A 578 -0.72 -6.95 -7.06
C ASP A 578 0.79 -6.66 -7.04
N PHE A 579 1.38 -6.54 -5.84
CA PHE A 579 2.81 -6.32 -5.68
C PHE A 579 3.65 -7.50 -6.16
N PHE A 580 3.23 -8.73 -5.85
CA PHE A 580 3.94 -9.94 -6.29
C PHE A 580 3.97 -10.07 -7.81
N GLU A 581 2.87 -9.72 -8.48
CA GLU A 581 2.83 -9.74 -9.94
C GLU A 581 3.77 -8.71 -10.55
N ILE A 582 3.92 -7.52 -9.95
CA ILE A 582 4.95 -6.55 -10.36
C ILE A 582 6.35 -7.16 -10.26
N LEU A 583 6.66 -7.86 -9.16
CA LEU A 583 7.95 -8.52 -9.00
C LEU A 583 8.15 -9.66 -10.01
N ARG A 584 7.11 -10.47 -10.26
CA ARG A 584 7.13 -11.59 -11.23
C ARG A 584 7.31 -11.07 -12.66
N ASP A 585 6.58 -10.02 -13.04
CA ASP A 585 6.67 -9.34 -14.34
C ASP A 585 8.07 -8.78 -14.58
N TRP A 586 8.65 -8.11 -13.57
CA TRP A 586 10.02 -7.62 -13.65
C TRP A 586 11.04 -8.77 -13.81
N ARG A 587 10.90 -9.85 -13.03
CA ARG A 587 11.76 -11.05 -13.13
C ARG A 587 11.63 -11.79 -14.46
N ALA A 588 10.55 -11.59 -15.22
CA ALA A 588 10.41 -12.16 -16.55
C ALA A 588 11.38 -11.55 -17.57
N THR A 589 12.07 -10.45 -17.20
CA THR A 589 13.06 -9.78 -18.05
C THR A 589 14.51 -10.12 -17.67
N LYS A 590 15.42 -10.07 -18.65
CA LYS A 590 16.86 -10.35 -18.45
C LYS A 590 17.74 -9.11 -18.30
N HIS A 591 17.24 -7.94 -18.69
CA HIS A 591 17.98 -6.68 -18.69
C HIS A 591 17.85 -5.87 -17.38
N LEU A 592 17.11 -6.40 -16.39
CA LEU A 592 16.99 -5.83 -15.04
C LEU A 592 16.61 -4.32 -15.06
N PRO A 593 15.44 -3.94 -15.62
CA PRO A 593 15.09 -2.54 -15.83
C PRO A 593 15.13 -1.74 -14.53
N GLY A 594 15.83 -0.61 -14.56
CA GLY A 594 16.05 0.25 -13.39
C GLY A 594 17.33 -0.05 -12.60
N LEU A 595 18.03 -1.16 -12.90
CA LEU A 595 19.32 -1.49 -12.29
C LEU A 595 20.51 -1.18 -13.24
N LEU A 596 21.61 -0.78 -12.64
CA LEU A 596 22.93 -0.68 -13.25
C LEU A 596 23.76 -1.90 -12.83
N VAL A 597 24.39 -2.55 -13.81
CA VAL A 597 25.38 -3.61 -13.61
C VAL A 597 26.74 -3.05 -14.01
N ASP A 598 27.66 -2.98 -13.03
CA ASP A 598 28.96 -2.31 -13.14
C ASP A 598 28.87 -0.89 -13.73
N GLY A 599 27.87 -0.14 -13.28
CA GLY A 599 27.62 1.25 -13.67
C GLY A 599 26.94 1.42 -15.03
N LYS A 600 26.40 0.36 -15.64
CA LYS A 600 25.71 0.41 -16.94
C LYS A 600 24.36 -0.29 -16.89
N ALA A 601 23.35 0.32 -17.52
CA ALA A 601 22.09 -0.39 -17.78
C ALA A 601 22.36 -1.51 -18.80
N LEU A 602 21.74 -2.68 -18.60
CA LEU A 602 21.78 -3.74 -19.58
C LEU A 602 20.80 -3.43 -20.73
N GLU A 603 21.16 -3.81 -21.95
CA GLU A 603 20.28 -3.65 -23.10
C GLU A 603 19.13 -4.66 -23.04
N ALA A 604 17.90 -4.20 -23.31
CA ALA A 604 16.73 -5.06 -23.42
C ALA A 604 16.89 -6.05 -24.58
N THR A 605 16.57 -7.32 -24.33
CA THR A 605 16.48 -8.30 -25.42
C THR A 605 15.18 -8.11 -26.21
N PRO A 606 15.07 -8.61 -27.45
CA PRO A 606 13.80 -8.55 -28.20
C PRO A 606 12.62 -9.21 -27.49
N ASP A 607 12.87 -10.24 -26.67
CA ASP A 607 11.83 -10.88 -25.86
C ASP A 607 11.45 -10.05 -24.64
N ASP A 608 12.43 -9.39 -24.01
CA ASP A 608 12.14 -8.42 -22.94
C ASP A 608 11.28 -7.26 -23.47
N ASP A 609 11.66 -6.68 -24.62
CA ASP A 609 10.89 -5.63 -25.28
C ASP A 609 9.47 -6.13 -25.58
N ARG A 610 9.31 -7.32 -26.16
CA ARG A 610 7.99 -7.89 -26.45
C ARG A 610 7.15 -8.06 -25.18
N HIS A 611 7.77 -8.55 -24.11
CA HIS A 611 7.13 -8.77 -22.81
C HIS A 611 6.66 -7.46 -22.19
N VAL A 612 7.59 -6.50 -22.00
CA VAL A 612 7.32 -5.20 -21.37
C VAL A 612 6.35 -4.36 -22.19
N ARG A 613 6.22 -4.59 -23.50
CA ARG A 613 5.26 -3.89 -24.36
C ARG A 613 3.91 -4.62 -24.49
N SER A 614 3.80 -5.83 -23.94
CA SER A 614 2.58 -6.62 -24.00
C SER A 614 1.48 -6.02 -23.12
N LEU A 615 0.22 -6.28 -23.49
CA LEU A 615 -0.94 -5.86 -22.72
C LEU A 615 -0.93 -6.48 -21.30
N GLU A 616 -0.46 -7.72 -21.18
CA GLU A 616 -0.33 -8.43 -19.89
C GLU A 616 0.61 -7.69 -18.93
N SER A 617 1.83 -7.37 -19.38
CA SER A 617 2.80 -6.63 -18.57
C SER A 617 2.31 -5.21 -18.26
N VAL A 618 1.64 -4.55 -19.21
CA VAL A 618 1.04 -3.23 -18.98
C VAL A 618 -0.02 -3.30 -17.87
N HIS A 619 -0.91 -4.29 -17.91
CA HIS A 619 -1.93 -4.46 -16.87
C HIS A 619 -1.35 -4.64 -15.47
N VAL A 620 -0.26 -5.39 -15.33
CA VAL A 620 0.42 -5.61 -14.05
C VAL A 620 0.98 -4.31 -13.46
N ARG A 621 1.44 -3.39 -14.32
CA ARG A 621 2.08 -2.12 -13.91
C ARG A 621 1.11 -0.95 -13.75
N LEU A 622 -0.18 -1.15 -14.05
CA LEU A 622 -1.23 -0.18 -13.75
C LEU A 622 -1.33 0.05 -12.23
N ALA A 623 -1.75 1.25 -11.84
CA ALA A 623 -2.14 1.51 -10.46
C ALA A 623 -3.28 0.56 -10.06
N PRO A 624 -3.32 0.08 -8.80
CA PRO A 624 -4.27 -0.97 -8.38
C PRO A 624 -5.73 -0.69 -8.75
N GLU A 625 -6.17 0.56 -8.63
CA GLU A 625 -7.54 0.97 -8.98
C GLU A 625 -7.80 0.91 -10.49
N MET A 626 -6.82 1.33 -11.31
CA MET A 626 -6.92 1.29 -12.78
C MET A 626 -6.99 -0.14 -13.29
N ARG A 627 -6.15 -1.02 -12.70
CA ARG A 627 -6.15 -2.43 -13.03
C ARG A 627 -7.52 -3.07 -12.79
N ARG A 628 -8.14 -2.83 -11.63
CA ARG A 628 -9.49 -3.35 -11.30
C ARG A 628 -10.55 -2.86 -12.28
N ILE A 629 -10.47 -1.61 -12.74
CA ILE A 629 -11.39 -1.05 -13.74
C ILE A 629 -11.25 -1.79 -15.07
N ILE A 630 -10.01 -2.08 -15.51
CA ILE A 630 -9.76 -2.83 -16.74
C ILE A 630 -10.22 -4.28 -16.62
N GLU A 631 -9.91 -4.96 -15.52
CA GLU A 631 -10.34 -6.35 -15.27
C GLU A 631 -11.88 -6.45 -15.24
N ALA A 632 -12.57 -5.51 -14.60
CA ALA A 632 -14.03 -5.45 -14.58
C ALA A 632 -14.63 -5.23 -15.98
N ARG A 633 -13.93 -4.55 -16.90
CA ARG A 633 -14.38 -4.31 -18.28
C ARG A 633 -14.07 -5.47 -19.22
N ALA A 634 -12.92 -6.13 -19.05
CA ALA A 634 -12.50 -7.26 -19.87
C ALA A 634 -13.48 -8.46 -19.80
N SER A 635 -14.20 -8.60 -18.69
CA SER A 635 -15.28 -9.58 -18.53
C SER A 635 -16.46 -9.39 -19.50
N HIS A 636 -16.55 -8.24 -20.17
CA HIS A 636 -17.57 -7.90 -21.17
C HIS A 636 -16.90 -7.62 -22.52
N ALA A 637 -16.66 -8.66 -23.33
CA ALA A 637 -16.06 -8.51 -24.66
C ALA A 637 -16.87 -7.53 -25.52
N ARG A 638 -16.36 -6.30 -25.71
CA ARG A 638 -16.88 -5.33 -26.67
C ARG A 638 -15.97 -5.31 -27.90
N PRO A 639 -16.54 -5.34 -29.13
CA PRO A 639 -15.77 -5.09 -30.34
C PRO A 639 -15.05 -3.75 -30.28
N PRO A 640 -13.87 -3.60 -30.92
CA PRO A 640 -13.19 -2.31 -31.06
C PRO A 640 -14.10 -1.24 -31.68
N LEU A 641 -13.92 0.04 -31.31
CA LEU A 641 -14.75 1.14 -31.84
C LEU A 641 -14.89 1.18 -33.38
N PRO A 642 -13.85 0.89 -34.18
CA PRO A 642 -13.97 0.84 -35.64
C PRO A 642 -15.02 -0.16 -36.16
N GLU A 643 -15.37 -1.19 -35.39
CA GLU A 643 -16.33 -2.22 -35.76
C GLU A 643 -17.76 -1.91 -35.26
N LEU A 644 -17.89 -1.10 -34.21
CA LEU A 644 -19.17 -0.78 -33.55
C LEU A 644 -19.98 0.30 -34.27
N GLY A 645 -19.30 1.24 -34.93
CA GLY A 645 -19.92 2.45 -35.51
C GLY A 645 -20.20 3.54 -34.46
N VAL A 646 -20.37 4.78 -34.94
CA VAL A 646 -20.44 5.99 -34.10
C VAL A 646 -21.63 5.98 -33.12
N ASP A 647 -22.83 5.57 -33.57
CA ASP A 647 -24.02 5.57 -32.72
C ASP A 647 -23.89 4.64 -31.51
N VAL A 648 -23.33 3.44 -31.74
CA VAL A 648 -23.12 2.46 -30.67
C VAL A 648 -22.02 2.90 -29.72
N ALA A 649 -20.97 3.55 -30.25
CA ALA A 649 -19.91 4.16 -29.43
C ALA A 649 -20.48 5.24 -28.50
N ARG A 650 -21.32 6.15 -29.02
CA ARG A 650 -22.00 7.20 -28.23
C ARG A 650 -22.89 6.60 -27.13
N GLN A 651 -23.70 5.58 -27.46
CA GLN A 651 -24.53 4.88 -26.47
C GLN A 651 -23.70 4.16 -25.40
N GLY A 652 -22.60 3.53 -25.79
CA GLY A 652 -21.69 2.83 -24.89
C GLY A 652 -20.99 3.76 -23.91
N PHE A 653 -20.62 4.97 -24.37
CA PHE A 653 -20.01 6.01 -23.55
C PHE A 653 -21.01 6.55 -22.52
N ALA A 654 -22.23 6.91 -22.95
CA ALA A 654 -23.29 7.38 -22.06
C ALA A 654 -23.72 6.34 -21.02
N ALA A 655 -23.80 5.06 -21.42
CA ALA A 655 -24.09 3.97 -20.49
C ALA A 655 -22.98 3.78 -19.45
N ALA A 656 -21.71 3.96 -19.84
CA ALA A 656 -20.58 3.87 -18.91
C ALA A 656 -20.57 5.03 -17.91
N ALA A 657 -20.80 6.27 -18.37
CA ALA A 657 -20.92 7.43 -17.50
C ALA A 657 -22.04 7.24 -16.46
N LYS A 658 -23.21 6.75 -16.90
CA LYS A 658 -24.36 6.48 -16.02
C LYS A 658 -24.12 5.36 -15.00
N ALA A 659 -23.28 4.38 -15.34
CA ALA A 659 -22.93 3.28 -14.44
C ALA A 659 -21.80 3.64 -13.45
N GLY A 660 -21.13 4.78 -13.65
CA GLY A 660 -20.10 5.29 -12.77
C GLY A 660 -20.65 5.82 -11.44
N ARG A 661 -19.75 6.36 -10.61
CA ARG A 661 -20.11 7.05 -9.36
C ARG A 661 -20.84 8.34 -9.67
N SER A 662 -21.78 8.74 -8.82
CA SER A 662 -22.37 10.07 -8.90
C SER A 662 -21.36 11.15 -8.45
N GLY A 663 -21.45 12.32 -9.09
CA GLY A 663 -20.68 13.49 -8.65
C GLY A 663 -21.19 14.03 -7.31
N PRO A 664 -20.38 14.80 -6.57
CA PRO A 664 -20.82 15.39 -5.31
C PRO A 664 -22.03 16.32 -5.52
N SER A 665 -22.85 16.46 -4.46
CA SER A 665 -23.88 17.50 -4.43
C SER A 665 -23.20 18.86 -4.38
N ILE A 666 -23.61 19.77 -5.26
CA ILE A 666 -23.14 21.16 -5.32
C ILE A 666 -24.32 22.13 -5.30
N GLU A 667 -24.06 23.40 -5.00
CA GLU A 667 -25.10 24.43 -4.84
C GLU A 667 -25.95 24.67 -6.11
N GLU A 668 -25.33 24.78 -7.29
CA GLU A 668 -26.04 25.06 -8.54
C GLU A 668 -25.51 24.20 -9.71
N VAL A 669 -26.44 23.64 -10.47
CA VAL A 669 -26.20 23.08 -11.81
C VAL A 669 -27.24 23.63 -12.77
N ARG A 670 -26.79 24.29 -13.83
CA ARG A 670 -27.67 25.01 -14.77
C ARG A 670 -27.24 24.78 -16.21
N ASP A 671 -28.18 24.33 -17.03
CA ASP A 671 -28.01 24.27 -18.48
C ASP A 671 -28.04 25.69 -19.09
N ILE A 672 -27.11 25.94 -20.01
CA ILE A 672 -26.92 27.20 -20.72
C ILE A 672 -26.89 26.89 -22.22
N GLU A 673 -27.53 27.74 -23.01
CA GLU A 673 -27.52 27.68 -24.46
C GLU A 673 -26.69 28.87 -24.98
N ILE A 674 -25.53 28.59 -25.58
CA ILE A 674 -24.63 29.62 -26.11
C ILE A 674 -24.98 29.85 -27.57
N GLU A 675 -25.50 31.03 -27.88
CA GLU A 675 -25.85 31.42 -29.24
C GLU A 675 -24.61 31.50 -30.15
N SER A 676 -24.67 30.83 -31.30
CA SER A 676 -23.64 30.82 -32.34
C SER A 676 -24.23 31.13 -33.71
N ALA A 677 -23.37 31.36 -34.71
CA ALA A 677 -23.81 31.63 -36.08
C ALA A 677 -24.53 30.42 -36.73
N GLU A 678 -24.23 29.20 -36.27
CA GLU A 678 -24.71 27.94 -36.85
C GLU A 678 -25.78 27.25 -35.99
N GLY A 679 -26.21 27.87 -34.88
CA GLY A 679 -27.20 27.32 -33.95
C GLY A 679 -26.87 27.64 -32.49
N SER A 680 -27.41 26.86 -31.56
CA SER A 680 -27.06 26.96 -30.14
C SER A 680 -26.07 25.86 -29.75
N ILE A 681 -25.08 26.21 -28.93
CA ILE A 681 -24.11 25.28 -28.35
C ILE A 681 -24.56 24.98 -26.91
N PRO A 682 -24.88 23.72 -26.59
CA PRO A 682 -25.26 23.36 -25.23
C PRO A 682 -24.05 23.45 -24.30
N ALA A 683 -24.25 24.07 -23.14
CA ALA A 683 -23.28 24.15 -22.07
C ALA A 683 -23.96 23.89 -20.72
N ARG A 684 -23.20 23.49 -19.71
CA ARG A 684 -23.69 23.33 -18.34
C ARG A 684 -22.74 24.00 -17.36
N LEU A 685 -23.31 24.85 -16.52
CA LEU A 685 -22.62 25.58 -15.47
C LEU A 685 -22.75 24.82 -14.14
N TYR A 686 -21.63 24.64 -13.46
CA TYR A 686 -21.52 24.03 -12.13
C TYR A 686 -20.92 25.07 -11.17
N VAL A 687 -21.61 25.34 -10.07
CA VAL A 687 -21.14 26.30 -9.04
C VAL A 687 -21.36 25.69 -7.64
N ASP A 688 -20.33 25.76 -6.81
CA ASP A 688 -20.37 25.31 -5.42
C ASP A 688 -19.84 26.43 -4.49
N GLY A 689 -20.72 27.37 -4.11
CA GLY A 689 -20.41 28.48 -3.21
C GLY A 689 -21.01 29.83 -3.64
N ALA A 690 -21.28 30.70 -2.65
CA ALA A 690 -21.99 31.98 -2.82
C ALA A 690 -21.29 33.08 -3.66
N SER A 691 -20.04 32.87 -4.08
CA SER A 691 -19.32 33.74 -5.01
C SER A 691 -18.09 33.02 -5.57
N ALA A 692 -18.27 32.13 -6.55
CA ALA A 692 -17.13 31.67 -7.34
C ALA A 692 -16.45 32.91 -7.94
N SER A 693 -15.14 33.09 -7.70
CA SER A 693 -14.36 34.17 -8.31
C SER A 693 -13.81 33.77 -9.66
N ASP A 694 -13.59 32.49 -9.94
CA ASP A 694 -12.86 32.05 -11.13
C ASP A 694 -13.73 31.19 -12.03
N VAL A 695 -13.46 31.22 -13.34
CA VAL A 695 -14.24 30.48 -14.34
C VAL A 695 -13.32 29.51 -15.08
N ILE A 696 -13.72 28.24 -15.13
CA ILE A 696 -13.07 27.20 -15.92
C ILE A 696 -14.00 26.85 -17.08
N VAL A 697 -13.58 27.12 -18.32
CA VAL A 697 -14.26 26.62 -19.52
C VAL A 697 -13.69 25.24 -19.83
N TYR A 698 -14.51 24.21 -19.65
CA TYR A 698 -14.10 22.81 -19.80
C TYR A 698 -14.62 22.22 -21.11
N PHE A 699 -13.72 21.64 -21.90
CA PHE A 699 -14.03 20.87 -23.10
C PHE A 699 -13.84 19.39 -22.83
N HIS A 700 -14.87 18.59 -23.10
CA HIS A 700 -14.84 17.15 -22.85
C HIS A 700 -13.97 16.40 -23.86
N GLY A 701 -13.36 15.28 -23.44
CA GLY A 701 -12.72 14.30 -24.31
C GLY A 701 -13.72 13.49 -25.15
N GLY A 702 -13.22 12.43 -25.82
CA GLY A 702 -14.04 11.56 -26.68
C GLY A 702 -13.72 11.66 -28.18
N GLY A 703 -12.50 12.09 -28.53
CA GLY A 703 -12.02 12.10 -29.91
C GLY A 703 -12.90 12.91 -30.87
N TRP A 704 -13.49 14.02 -30.38
CA TRP A 704 -14.43 14.89 -31.09
C TRP A 704 -15.66 14.18 -31.69
N THR A 705 -15.92 12.93 -31.30
CA THR A 705 -16.91 12.04 -31.92
C THR A 705 -17.92 11.52 -30.91
N VAL A 706 -17.50 11.34 -29.65
CA VAL A 706 -18.33 10.95 -28.51
C VAL A 706 -18.16 11.94 -27.35
N GLY A 707 -19.03 11.84 -26.34
CA GLY A 707 -19.05 12.71 -25.18
C GLY A 707 -20.14 13.78 -25.26
N SER A 708 -20.53 14.29 -24.09
CA SER A 708 -21.53 15.33 -23.93
C SER A 708 -21.40 15.96 -22.55
N VAL A 709 -22.12 17.07 -22.32
CA VAL A 709 -22.21 17.68 -20.98
C VAL A 709 -22.86 16.75 -19.94
N ASP A 710 -23.69 15.80 -20.37
CA ASP A 710 -24.32 14.81 -19.48
C ASP A 710 -23.33 13.71 -19.08
N ASP A 711 -22.49 13.25 -20.00
CA ASP A 711 -21.50 12.20 -19.73
C ASP A 711 -20.40 12.66 -18.76
N TYR A 712 -20.21 13.98 -18.63
CA TYR A 712 -19.20 14.62 -17.79
C TYR A 712 -19.76 15.24 -16.51
N ASP A 713 -21.04 15.02 -16.17
CA ASP A 713 -21.68 15.65 -15.01
C ASP A 713 -20.96 15.35 -13.68
N ALA A 714 -20.58 14.09 -13.44
CA ALA A 714 -19.90 13.68 -12.21
C ALA A 714 -18.52 14.35 -12.00
N PRO A 715 -17.57 14.24 -12.96
CA PRO A 715 -16.26 14.88 -12.80
C PRO A 715 -16.35 16.41 -12.78
N MET A 716 -17.31 17.03 -13.48
CA MET A 716 -17.47 18.49 -13.46
C MET A 716 -18.00 19.01 -12.12
N ARG A 717 -18.95 18.30 -11.49
CA ARG A 717 -19.36 18.61 -10.10
C ARG A 717 -18.19 18.55 -9.15
N ARG A 718 -17.37 17.50 -9.26
CA ARG A 718 -16.20 17.29 -8.39
C ARG A 718 -15.13 18.35 -8.63
N LEU A 719 -14.92 18.74 -9.89
CA LEU A 719 -14.01 19.82 -10.25
C LEU A 719 -14.49 21.16 -9.66
N ALA A 720 -15.78 21.51 -9.79
CA ALA A 720 -16.34 22.72 -9.20
C ALA A 720 -16.18 22.72 -7.67
N ALA A 721 -16.57 21.63 -7.00
CA ALA A 721 -16.46 21.50 -5.54
C ALA A 721 -15.00 21.59 -5.03
N THR A 722 -14.04 21.03 -5.77
CA THR A 722 -12.63 20.99 -5.34
C THR A 722 -11.91 22.31 -5.61
N THR A 723 -12.24 22.99 -6.71
CA THR A 723 -11.60 24.24 -7.12
C THR A 723 -12.24 25.46 -6.47
N GLY A 724 -13.55 25.41 -6.18
CA GLY A 724 -14.37 26.57 -5.84
C GLY A 724 -14.64 27.49 -7.04
N ALA A 725 -14.21 27.12 -8.25
CA ALA A 725 -14.44 27.86 -9.48
C ALA A 725 -15.80 27.47 -10.10
N ALA A 726 -16.37 28.39 -10.87
CA ALA A 726 -17.49 28.10 -11.74
C ALA A 726 -16.99 27.31 -12.95
N VAL A 727 -17.53 26.12 -13.17
CA VAL A 727 -17.12 25.26 -14.29
C VAL A 727 -18.18 25.33 -15.39
N LEU A 728 -17.83 25.86 -16.55
CA LEU A 728 -18.66 25.88 -17.75
C LEU A 728 -18.25 24.73 -18.67
N SER A 729 -18.97 23.61 -18.61
CA SER A 729 -18.77 22.45 -19.48
C SER A 729 -19.46 22.66 -20.82
N VAL A 730 -18.74 22.52 -21.94
CA VAL A 730 -19.24 22.83 -23.29
C VAL A 730 -19.46 21.55 -24.12
N GLY A 731 -20.65 21.38 -24.70
CA GLY A 731 -21.04 20.27 -25.59
C GLY A 731 -20.97 20.67 -27.07
N TYR A 732 -19.75 20.76 -27.60
CA TYR A 732 -19.48 21.16 -28.99
C TYR A 732 -20.01 20.14 -30.02
N ARG A 733 -20.18 20.56 -31.29
CA ARG A 733 -20.62 19.67 -32.37
C ARG A 733 -19.62 18.55 -32.64
N LEU A 734 -20.15 17.34 -32.89
CA LEU A 734 -19.37 16.11 -32.99
C LEU A 734 -19.26 15.63 -34.45
N ALA A 735 -18.11 15.05 -34.76
CA ALA A 735 -17.92 14.26 -35.98
C ALA A 735 -18.69 12.92 -35.91
N PRO A 736 -19.02 12.31 -37.06
CA PRO A 736 -18.70 12.74 -38.43
C PRO A 736 -19.70 13.73 -39.04
N GLU A 737 -20.78 14.07 -38.34
CA GLU A 737 -21.80 15.00 -38.84
C GLU A 737 -21.22 16.42 -39.02
N ASP A 738 -20.38 16.83 -38.08
CA ASP A 738 -19.70 18.12 -38.06
C ASP A 738 -18.17 17.91 -37.92
N PRO A 739 -17.44 17.62 -39.01
CA PRO A 739 -15.99 17.43 -38.99
C PRO A 739 -15.25 18.75 -38.74
N PHE A 740 -13.93 18.67 -38.56
CA PHE A 740 -13.04 19.82 -38.41
C PHE A 740 -13.31 20.91 -39.49
N PRO A 741 -13.41 22.20 -39.12
CA PRO A 741 -13.10 22.79 -37.82
C PRO A 741 -14.30 23.02 -36.86
N ALA A 742 -15.45 22.36 -37.04
CA ALA A 742 -16.69 22.71 -36.32
C ALA A 742 -16.54 22.78 -34.78
N ALA A 743 -15.93 21.78 -34.16
CA ALA A 743 -15.71 21.78 -32.71
C ALA A 743 -14.77 22.92 -32.23
N VAL A 744 -13.80 23.33 -33.06
CA VAL A 744 -12.90 24.46 -32.76
C VAL A 744 -13.68 25.78 -32.80
N ASP A 745 -14.57 25.94 -33.77
CA ASP A 745 -15.42 27.12 -33.89
C ASP A 745 -16.41 27.25 -32.73
N ASP A 746 -16.97 26.12 -32.28
CA ASP A 746 -17.86 26.08 -31.12
C ASP A 746 -17.10 26.35 -29.81
N ALA A 747 -15.91 25.78 -29.65
CA ALA A 747 -15.05 26.05 -28.51
C ALA A 747 -14.66 27.54 -28.44
N TRP A 748 -14.29 28.13 -29.58
CA TRP A 748 -13.94 29.54 -29.68
C TRP A 748 -15.13 30.47 -29.41
N THR A 749 -16.31 30.10 -29.89
CA THR A 749 -17.55 30.83 -29.61
C THR A 749 -17.89 30.78 -28.13
N SER A 750 -17.74 29.62 -27.50
CA SER A 750 -18.00 29.43 -26.08
C SER A 750 -17.00 30.18 -25.19
N LEU A 751 -15.72 30.19 -25.54
CA LEU A 751 -14.71 30.95 -24.80
C LEU A 751 -14.97 32.46 -24.87
N ARG A 752 -15.25 33.00 -26.07
CA ARG A 752 -15.61 34.42 -26.23
C ARG A 752 -16.87 34.77 -25.45
N TRP A 753 -17.86 33.89 -25.46
CA TRP A 753 -19.07 34.06 -24.68
C TRP A 753 -18.75 34.11 -23.18
N ALA A 754 -17.98 33.15 -22.66
CA ALA A 754 -17.60 33.12 -21.25
C ALA A 754 -16.83 34.38 -20.83
N ALA A 755 -15.84 34.81 -21.63
CA ALA A 755 -15.09 36.05 -21.39
C ALA A 755 -15.98 37.30 -21.35
N ALA A 756 -17.06 37.33 -22.13
CA ALA A 756 -18.03 38.43 -22.14
C ALA A 756 -19.07 38.36 -20.99
N HIS A 757 -19.22 37.22 -20.32
CA HIS A 757 -20.22 36.99 -19.26
C HIS A 757 -19.56 36.63 -17.91
N MET A 758 -18.31 37.03 -17.69
CA MET A 758 -17.58 36.77 -16.44
C MET A 758 -18.36 37.25 -15.20
N ASP A 759 -19.04 38.40 -15.28
CA ASP A 759 -19.87 38.93 -14.17
C ASP A 759 -21.03 37.99 -13.80
N GLU A 760 -21.55 37.23 -14.77
CA GLU A 760 -22.64 36.27 -14.59
C GLU A 760 -22.15 34.87 -14.17
N LEU A 761 -20.88 34.54 -14.45
CA LEU A 761 -20.29 33.22 -14.24
C LEU A 761 -19.42 33.15 -12.97
N GLY A 762 -18.56 34.14 -12.73
CA GLY A 762 -17.54 34.16 -11.67
C GLY A 762 -17.28 35.53 -11.03
N GLY A 763 -18.13 36.53 -11.29
CA GLY A 763 -18.02 37.88 -10.72
C GLY A 763 -16.96 38.80 -11.37
N GLU A 764 -17.10 40.11 -11.17
CA GLU A 764 -16.35 41.19 -11.88
C GLU A 764 -14.80 41.16 -11.79
N ARG A 765 -14.21 40.30 -10.96
CA ARG A 765 -12.75 40.23 -10.75
C ARG A 765 -12.15 38.85 -10.99
N GLY A 766 -12.88 38.01 -11.71
CA GLY A 766 -12.50 36.63 -11.90
C GLY A 766 -11.43 36.37 -12.93
N SER A 767 -10.71 35.26 -12.73
CA SER A 767 -9.80 34.74 -13.74
C SER A 767 -10.48 33.70 -14.64
N LEU A 768 -10.00 33.60 -15.89
CA LEU A 768 -10.53 32.68 -16.89
C LEU A 768 -9.50 31.62 -17.25
N THR A 769 -9.85 30.35 -17.09
CA THR A 769 -9.00 29.19 -17.41
C THR A 769 -9.69 28.31 -18.44
N VAL A 770 -8.95 27.80 -19.41
CA VAL A 770 -9.42 26.74 -20.33
C VAL A 770 -8.92 25.38 -19.87
N ALA A 771 -9.77 24.37 -19.91
CA ALA A 771 -9.43 23.03 -19.45
C ALA A 771 -10.04 21.96 -20.36
N GLY A 772 -9.43 20.79 -20.39
CA GLY A 772 -10.03 19.63 -21.01
C GLY A 772 -9.16 18.38 -20.90
N ASP A 773 -9.71 17.26 -21.36
CA ASP A 773 -9.03 15.98 -21.41
C ASP A 773 -9.03 15.38 -22.82
N SER A 774 -7.96 14.70 -23.22
CA SER A 774 -7.83 14.07 -24.54
C SER A 774 -8.10 15.08 -25.69
N ALA A 775 -9.13 14.85 -26.50
CA ALA A 775 -9.62 15.79 -27.53
C ALA A 775 -10.09 17.14 -26.97
N GLY A 776 -10.63 17.19 -25.75
CA GLY A 776 -10.98 18.44 -25.09
C GLY A 776 -9.74 19.22 -24.66
N ALA A 777 -8.68 18.53 -24.23
CA ALA A 777 -7.40 19.16 -23.93
C ALA A 777 -6.75 19.74 -25.20
N ASN A 778 -6.93 19.09 -26.35
CA ASN A 778 -6.55 19.69 -27.63
C ASN A 778 -7.28 21.02 -27.86
N LEU A 779 -8.61 21.04 -27.74
CA LEU A 779 -9.40 22.27 -27.90
C LEU A 779 -8.93 23.35 -26.91
N ALA A 780 -8.66 23.00 -25.65
CA ALA A 780 -8.13 23.94 -24.66
C ALA A 780 -6.76 24.54 -25.07
N ALA A 781 -5.84 23.72 -25.60
CA ALA A 781 -4.55 24.19 -26.10
C ALA A 781 -4.71 25.11 -27.33
N VAL A 782 -5.62 24.77 -28.25
CA VAL A 782 -5.97 25.62 -29.40
C VAL A 782 -6.60 26.94 -28.94
N MET A 783 -7.48 26.89 -27.93
CA MET A 783 -8.08 28.08 -27.35
C MET A 783 -7.05 28.98 -26.68
N ALA A 784 -6.00 28.43 -26.05
CA ALA A 784 -4.90 29.23 -25.51
C ALA A 784 -4.12 29.98 -26.60
N LEU A 785 -3.88 29.35 -27.75
CA LEU A 785 -3.27 29.99 -28.92
C LEU A 785 -4.18 31.09 -29.49
N ARG A 786 -5.48 30.80 -29.70
CA ARG A 786 -6.42 31.77 -30.23
C ARG A 786 -6.67 32.94 -29.27
N ALA A 787 -6.70 32.70 -27.96
CA ALA A 787 -6.87 33.74 -26.94
C ALA A 787 -5.72 34.75 -26.98
N ARG A 788 -4.47 34.27 -27.09
CA ARG A 788 -3.28 35.12 -27.32
C ARG A 788 -3.44 35.99 -28.57
N ASP A 789 -3.93 35.42 -29.66
CA ASP A 789 -4.04 36.12 -30.96
C ASP A 789 -5.23 37.09 -31.04
N HIS A 790 -6.12 37.09 -30.05
CA HIS A 790 -7.38 37.85 -30.03
C HIS A 790 -7.62 38.61 -28.71
N ASP A 791 -6.55 38.88 -27.94
CA ASP A 791 -6.57 39.70 -26.71
C ASP A 791 -7.55 39.21 -25.62
N ILE A 792 -7.76 37.89 -25.50
CA ILE A 792 -8.46 37.29 -24.36
C ILE A 792 -7.41 36.84 -23.35
N GLU A 793 -7.41 37.45 -22.16
CA GLU A 793 -6.48 37.06 -21.10
C GLU A 793 -6.97 35.77 -20.43
N LEU A 794 -6.13 34.74 -20.48
CA LEU A 794 -6.33 33.49 -19.78
C LEU A 794 -5.32 33.38 -18.63
N ALA A 795 -5.81 33.04 -17.44
CA ALA A 795 -4.94 32.78 -16.29
C ALA A 795 -4.24 31.42 -16.39
N GLY A 796 -4.80 30.46 -17.14
CA GLY A 796 -4.14 29.19 -17.36
C GLY A 796 -4.82 28.29 -18.40
N GLN A 797 -4.11 27.24 -18.77
CA GLN A 797 -4.60 26.11 -19.56
C GLN A 797 -4.34 24.78 -18.82
N VAL A 798 -5.36 23.95 -18.66
CA VAL A 798 -5.27 22.63 -18.00
C VAL A 798 -5.47 21.53 -19.04
N LEU A 799 -4.42 20.76 -19.29
CA LEU A 799 -4.36 19.78 -20.37
C LEU A 799 -4.17 18.38 -19.81
N LEU A 800 -5.24 17.57 -19.77
CA LEU A 800 -5.18 16.18 -19.33
C LEU A 800 -4.95 15.26 -20.53
N TYR A 801 -3.80 14.57 -20.55
CA TYR A 801 -3.33 13.65 -21.59
C TYR A 801 -3.65 14.12 -23.03
N PRO A 802 -3.10 15.26 -23.45
CA PRO A 802 -3.59 15.99 -24.61
C PRO A 802 -3.15 15.36 -25.94
N SER A 803 -4.08 15.27 -26.90
CA SER A 803 -3.79 14.93 -28.31
C SER A 803 -3.45 16.22 -29.08
N VAL A 804 -2.19 16.57 -29.28
CA VAL A 804 -1.73 17.86 -29.80
C VAL A 804 -0.82 17.77 -31.04
N SER A 805 -0.50 16.58 -31.53
CA SER A 805 0.44 16.39 -32.65
C SER A 805 -0.22 16.21 -34.02
N GLY A 806 -1.43 15.65 -34.06
CA GLY A 806 -2.12 15.28 -35.29
C GLY A 806 -1.53 14.07 -36.06
N ASP A 807 -0.50 13.41 -35.50
CA ASP A 807 0.22 12.30 -36.15
C ASP A 807 -0.18 10.92 -35.59
N ALA A 808 -1.20 10.31 -36.21
CA ALA A 808 -1.66 8.96 -35.87
C ALA A 808 -0.73 7.82 -36.32
N GLU A 809 0.39 8.12 -36.99
CA GLU A 809 1.37 7.14 -37.45
C GLU A 809 2.73 7.29 -36.73
N ALA A 810 2.77 8.13 -35.70
CA ALA A 810 4.00 8.39 -34.98
C ALA A 810 4.57 7.12 -34.32
N PRO A 811 5.91 6.90 -34.34
CA PRO A 811 6.51 5.67 -33.81
C PRO A 811 6.23 5.40 -32.32
N TYR A 812 5.99 6.45 -31.52
CA TYR A 812 5.69 6.28 -30.10
C TYR A 812 4.32 5.62 -29.83
N LEU A 813 3.42 5.62 -30.82
CA LEU A 813 2.13 4.93 -30.72
C LEU A 813 2.28 3.39 -30.74
N ASP A 814 3.47 2.89 -31.08
CA ASP A 814 3.82 1.46 -31.08
C ASP A 814 4.74 1.10 -29.88
N GLU A 815 4.92 2.00 -28.91
CA GLU A 815 5.76 1.76 -27.71
C GLU A 815 5.20 0.66 -26.82
N PHE A 816 3.88 0.49 -26.72
CA PHE A 816 3.25 -0.58 -25.95
C PHE A 816 1.81 -0.86 -26.40
N SER A 817 1.28 -2.01 -25.98
CA SER A 817 -0.13 -2.35 -26.16
C SER A 817 -0.97 -1.61 -25.13
N SER A 818 -1.69 -0.57 -25.58
CA SER A 818 -2.52 0.25 -24.70
C SER A 818 -3.71 -0.53 -24.12
N PRO A 819 -4.01 -0.38 -22.81
CA PRO A 819 -5.10 -1.10 -22.16
C PRO A 819 -6.46 -0.43 -22.35
N PHE A 820 -6.50 0.77 -22.93
CA PHE A 820 -7.74 1.52 -23.06
C PHE A 820 -7.93 2.14 -24.45
N LEU A 821 -7.06 3.09 -24.85
CA LEU A 821 -7.13 3.73 -26.16
C LEU A 821 -6.06 3.17 -27.10
N THR A 822 -6.47 2.41 -28.12
CA THR A 822 -5.55 1.78 -29.08
C THR A 822 -5.19 2.71 -30.25
N LYS A 823 -4.07 2.43 -30.92
CA LYS A 823 -3.66 3.14 -32.15
C LYS A 823 -4.74 3.08 -33.25
N ALA A 824 -5.43 1.94 -33.38
CA ALA A 824 -6.52 1.78 -34.35
C ALA A 824 -7.71 2.70 -34.03
N GLU A 825 -8.02 2.90 -32.75
CA GLU A 825 -9.08 3.80 -32.31
C GLU A 825 -8.69 5.27 -32.46
N ILE A 826 -7.43 5.63 -32.18
CA ILE A 826 -6.90 6.98 -32.48
C ILE A 826 -7.09 7.30 -33.96
N GLN A 827 -6.65 6.40 -34.84
CA GLN A 827 -6.80 6.57 -36.28
C GLN A 827 -8.28 6.69 -36.68
N TRP A 828 -9.16 5.89 -36.07
CA TRP A 828 -10.59 5.96 -36.33
C TRP A 828 -11.21 7.30 -35.93
N PHE A 829 -10.88 7.84 -34.74
CA PHE A 829 -11.32 9.18 -34.32
C PHE A 829 -10.82 10.27 -35.28
N TYR A 830 -9.54 10.19 -35.69
CA TYR A 830 -8.98 11.15 -36.64
C TYR A 830 -9.64 11.05 -38.02
N ASP A 831 -10.04 9.85 -38.46
CA ASP A 831 -10.76 9.66 -39.73
C ASP A 831 -12.19 10.20 -39.68
N GLN A 832 -12.85 10.20 -38.51
CA GLN A 832 -14.16 10.86 -38.36
C GLN A 832 -14.01 12.39 -38.32
N TYR A 833 -13.08 12.91 -37.52
CA TYR A 833 -12.98 14.35 -37.25
C TYR A 833 -12.21 15.12 -38.33
N VAL A 834 -11.05 14.60 -38.77
CA VAL A 834 -10.20 15.22 -39.79
C VAL A 834 -9.99 14.23 -40.96
N PRO A 835 -11.03 13.98 -41.78
CA PRO A 835 -10.98 12.96 -42.84
C PRO A 835 -9.96 13.30 -43.94
N ARG A 836 -9.64 14.58 -44.11
CA ARG A 836 -8.59 15.07 -45.01
C ARG A 836 -7.26 15.09 -44.27
N ARG A 837 -6.39 14.11 -44.55
CA ARG A 837 -5.09 13.96 -43.85
C ARG A 837 -4.19 15.19 -43.90
N ASP A 838 -4.21 15.96 -45.00
CA ASP A 838 -3.41 17.19 -45.14
C ASP A 838 -3.81 18.27 -44.13
N ASP A 839 -5.07 18.25 -43.65
CA ASP A 839 -5.57 19.23 -42.69
C ASP A 839 -5.14 18.86 -41.24
N ARG A 840 -4.55 17.66 -41.01
CA ARG A 840 -4.09 17.22 -39.68
C ARG A 840 -2.84 17.94 -39.17
N THR A 841 -2.17 18.69 -40.03
CA THR A 841 -1.03 19.54 -39.62
C THR A 841 -1.45 20.98 -39.32
N ASP A 842 -2.73 21.32 -39.46
CA ASP A 842 -3.25 22.65 -39.13
C ASP A 842 -3.08 22.91 -37.62
N PRO A 843 -2.51 24.06 -37.18
CA PRO A 843 -2.35 24.37 -35.76
C PRO A 843 -3.64 24.38 -34.93
N ASP A 844 -4.82 24.55 -35.56
CA ASP A 844 -6.12 24.43 -34.89
C ASP A 844 -6.54 22.97 -34.62
N PHE A 845 -5.77 21.99 -35.08
CA PHE A 845 -5.90 20.57 -34.74
C PHE A 845 -4.62 19.98 -34.14
N ALA A 846 -3.46 20.43 -34.60
CA ALA A 846 -2.15 20.05 -34.11
C ALA A 846 -1.43 21.26 -33.48
N PRO A 847 -1.88 21.75 -32.30
CA PRO A 847 -1.33 22.95 -31.68
C PRO A 847 0.17 22.82 -31.31
N LEU A 848 0.73 21.61 -31.28
CA LEU A 848 2.18 21.40 -31.18
C LEU A 848 2.95 21.98 -32.38
N LEU A 849 2.30 22.08 -33.54
CA LEU A 849 2.89 22.58 -34.79
C LEU A 849 2.67 24.09 -35.01
N ALA A 850 2.09 24.80 -34.04
CA ALA A 850 1.95 26.25 -34.12
C ALA A 850 3.31 26.95 -34.32
N ASP A 851 3.33 28.03 -35.11
CA ASP A 851 4.55 28.79 -35.42
C ASP A 851 5.22 29.39 -34.17
N SER A 852 4.45 29.62 -33.11
CA SER A 852 4.93 30.12 -31.82
C SER A 852 4.05 29.62 -30.68
N HIS A 853 4.71 29.23 -29.60
CA HIS A 853 4.09 28.92 -28.29
C HIS A 853 4.34 30.03 -27.26
N ALA A 854 4.97 31.14 -27.65
CA ALA A 854 5.19 32.27 -26.76
C ALA A 854 3.88 32.99 -26.43
N ASP A 855 3.86 33.63 -25.26
CA ASP A 855 2.78 34.50 -24.77
C ASP A 855 1.40 33.83 -24.63
N VAL A 856 1.33 32.50 -24.68
CA VAL A 856 0.14 31.74 -24.26
C VAL A 856 0.10 31.61 -22.74
N ALA A 857 -1.08 31.32 -22.20
CA ALA A 857 -1.28 31.19 -20.76
C ALA A 857 -0.42 30.07 -20.12
N PRO A 858 -0.03 30.20 -18.84
CA PRO A 858 0.59 29.14 -18.06
C PRO A 858 -0.14 27.81 -18.18
N ALA A 859 0.57 26.69 -18.15
CA ALA A 859 -0.02 25.38 -18.38
C ALA A 859 0.15 24.41 -17.20
N LEU A 860 -0.92 23.71 -16.86
CA LEU A 860 -0.85 22.42 -16.17
C LEU A 860 -0.98 21.32 -17.22
N ILE A 861 0.08 20.53 -17.42
CA ILE A 861 0.06 19.38 -18.32
C ILE A 861 0.15 18.11 -17.50
N VAL A 862 -0.87 17.27 -17.62
CA VAL A 862 -0.96 15.97 -16.98
C VAL A 862 -0.81 14.88 -18.02
N THR A 863 0.11 13.94 -17.82
CA THR A 863 0.21 12.73 -18.65
C THR A 863 -0.05 11.48 -17.82
N ALA A 864 -0.37 10.38 -18.50
CA ALA A 864 -0.54 9.07 -17.90
C ALA A 864 0.51 8.11 -18.49
N GLU A 865 1.09 7.25 -17.65
CA GLU A 865 2.18 6.35 -18.06
C GLU A 865 1.78 5.43 -19.22
N PHE A 866 0.59 4.83 -19.15
CA PHE A 866 0.05 3.92 -20.16
C PHE A 866 -0.98 4.63 -21.06
N ASP A 867 -0.56 5.78 -21.59
CA ASP A 867 -1.27 6.55 -22.60
C ASP A 867 -0.39 6.78 -23.83
N LEU A 868 -0.93 6.45 -25.01
CA LEU A 868 -0.24 6.65 -26.28
C LEU A 868 0.01 8.14 -26.59
N PHE A 869 -0.74 9.06 -26.00
CA PHE A 869 -0.50 10.51 -26.13
C PHE A 869 0.49 11.09 -25.11
N ARG A 870 1.06 10.27 -24.22
CA ARG A 870 2.06 10.72 -23.22
C ARG A 870 3.20 11.52 -23.87
N GLN A 871 3.75 11.02 -24.97
CA GLN A 871 4.83 11.70 -25.70
C GLN A 871 4.38 13.03 -26.34
N GLU A 872 3.12 13.16 -26.72
CA GLU A 872 2.61 14.43 -27.24
C GLU A 872 2.55 15.51 -26.16
N GLY A 873 2.04 15.16 -24.97
CA GLY A 873 2.04 16.05 -23.81
C GLY A 873 3.45 16.46 -23.38
N VAL A 874 4.40 15.52 -23.38
CA VAL A 874 5.83 15.79 -23.10
C VAL A 874 6.42 16.78 -24.11
N ARG A 875 6.17 16.56 -25.42
CA ARG A 875 6.67 17.45 -26.48
C ARG A 875 6.06 18.85 -26.40
N TYR A 876 4.78 18.95 -26.06
CA TYR A 876 4.11 20.25 -25.90
C TYR A 876 4.60 21.01 -24.67
N ARG A 877 4.80 20.32 -23.54
CA ARG A 877 5.49 20.87 -22.36
C ARG A 877 6.84 21.47 -22.73
N ASP A 878 7.64 20.74 -23.51
CA ASP A 878 8.97 21.19 -23.91
C ASP A 878 8.91 22.40 -24.85
N ALA A 879 7.95 22.42 -25.77
CA ALA A 879 7.69 23.57 -26.65
C ALA A 879 7.31 24.84 -25.86
N LEU A 880 6.38 24.72 -24.90
CA LEU A 880 5.96 25.82 -24.01
C LEU A 880 7.12 26.34 -23.16
N ARG A 881 7.88 25.44 -22.52
CA ARG A 881 9.05 25.81 -21.72
C ARG A 881 10.13 26.49 -22.54
N ALA A 882 10.38 26.00 -23.76
CA ALA A 882 11.33 26.63 -24.68
C ALA A 882 10.88 28.04 -25.10
N ALA A 883 9.58 28.29 -25.16
CA ALA A 883 8.99 29.60 -25.42
C ALA A 883 8.89 30.51 -24.17
N GLY A 884 9.34 30.04 -23.00
CA GLY A 884 9.32 30.82 -21.75
C GLY A 884 8.00 30.78 -20.98
N VAL A 885 7.06 29.92 -21.37
CA VAL A 885 5.76 29.77 -20.70
C VAL A 885 5.93 28.95 -19.42
N PRO A 886 5.37 29.38 -18.27
CA PRO A 886 5.36 28.57 -17.05
C PRO A 886 4.57 27.27 -17.25
N VAL A 887 5.18 26.13 -16.92
CA VAL A 887 4.53 24.82 -17.04
C VAL A 887 4.70 23.99 -15.76
N VAL A 888 3.56 23.70 -15.13
CA VAL A 888 3.42 22.64 -14.12
C VAL A 888 3.19 21.33 -14.87
N TYR A 889 4.10 20.38 -14.70
CA TYR A 889 4.00 19.05 -15.33
C TYR A 889 3.80 17.98 -14.27
N ARG A 890 2.87 17.05 -14.52
CA ARG A 890 2.58 15.91 -13.65
C ARG A 890 2.44 14.65 -14.51
N ASP A 891 3.23 13.63 -14.22
CA ASP A 891 3.17 12.34 -14.92
C ASP A 891 2.63 11.28 -13.96
N TYR A 892 1.42 10.81 -14.23
CA TYR A 892 0.71 9.88 -13.36
C TYR A 892 1.11 8.44 -13.70
N LEU A 893 2.03 7.91 -12.91
CA LEU A 893 2.51 6.53 -13.05
C LEU A 893 1.40 5.52 -12.73
N GLY A 894 1.28 4.49 -13.55
CA GLY A 894 0.22 3.49 -13.47
C GLY A 894 -1.16 3.95 -13.96
N ALA A 895 -1.32 5.20 -14.41
CA ALA A 895 -2.55 5.66 -15.06
C ALA A 895 -2.59 5.25 -16.54
N MET A 896 -3.80 5.24 -17.12
CA MET A 896 -4.10 4.88 -18.51
C MET A 896 -4.97 5.96 -19.17
N HIS A 897 -5.05 6.01 -20.50
CA HIS A 897 -5.91 7.01 -21.17
C HIS A 897 -7.36 7.04 -20.63
N GLY A 898 -7.96 8.23 -20.52
CA GLY A 898 -9.36 8.40 -20.08
C GLY A 898 -9.62 8.22 -18.59
N TRP A 899 -8.59 7.96 -17.78
CA TRP A 899 -8.71 7.66 -16.35
C TRP A 899 -9.42 8.74 -15.51
N PHE A 900 -9.35 10.01 -15.91
CA PHE A 900 -10.04 11.13 -15.23
C PHE A 900 -11.56 10.91 -15.13
N THR A 901 -12.16 10.30 -16.15
CA THR A 901 -13.61 10.07 -16.21
C THR A 901 -13.97 8.65 -15.80
N VAL A 902 -13.26 7.65 -16.32
CA VAL A 902 -13.62 6.24 -16.07
C VAL A 902 -13.30 5.78 -14.65
N ALA A 903 -12.39 6.48 -13.97
CA ALA A 903 -12.03 6.25 -12.59
C ALA A 903 -12.44 7.45 -11.72
N ASP A 904 -13.46 8.22 -12.08
CA ASP A 904 -13.92 9.32 -11.23
C ASP A 904 -14.29 8.81 -9.82
N GLY A 905 -13.87 9.57 -8.81
CA GLY A 905 -13.92 9.19 -7.40
C GLY A 905 -12.90 8.12 -6.97
N SER A 906 -11.94 7.75 -7.83
CA SER A 906 -10.72 7.04 -7.43
C SER A 906 -9.70 7.97 -6.78
N HIS A 907 -8.71 7.42 -6.08
CA HIS A 907 -7.69 8.24 -5.43
C HIS A 907 -6.86 9.04 -6.45
N LEU A 908 -6.51 8.42 -7.58
CA LEU A 908 -5.81 9.14 -8.65
C LEU A 908 -6.67 10.30 -9.16
N ALA A 909 -7.98 10.07 -9.39
CA ALA A 909 -8.90 11.08 -9.92
C ALA A 909 -9.03 12.27 -8.95
N GLU A 910 -9.19 11.98 -7.67
CA GLU A 910 -9.21 13.02 -6.63
C GLU A 910 -7.90 13.80 -6.55
N LYS A 911 -6.75 13.12 -6.72
CA LYS A 911 -5.45 13.79 -6.76
C LYS A 911 -5.35 14.77 -7.93
N VAL A 912 -5.77 14.40 -9.14
CA VAL A 912 -5.72 15.34 -10.28
C VAL A 912 -6.68 16.51 -10.09
N HIS A 913 -7.87 16.31 -9.50
CA HIS A 913 -8.73 17.43 -9.12
C HIS A 913 -8.03 18.40 -8.14
N ARG A 914 -7.25 17.89 -7.18
CA ARG A 914 -6.46 18.73 -6.26
C ARG A 914 -5.32 19.46 -6.97
N ASP A 915 -4.58 18.78 -7.87
CA ASP A 915 -3.52 19.41 -8.68
C ASP A 915 -4.09 20.54 -9.56
N ILE A 916 -5.28 20.34 -10.15
CA ILE A 916 -5.99 21.39 -10.92
C ILE A 916 -6.38 22.55 -10.00
N ALA A 917 -6.93 22.26 -8.83
CA ALA A 917 -7.33 23.29 -7.88
C ALA A 917 -6.14 24.11 -7.34
N GLU A 918 -4.99 23.47 -7.10
CA GLU A 918 -3.74 24.17 -6.77
C GLU A 918 -3.32 25.10 -7.89
N PHE A 919 -3.25 24.59 -9.13
CA PHE A 919 -2.87 25.38 -10.29
C PHE A 919 -3.80 26.59 -10.53
N VAL A 920 -5.12 26.39 -10.45
CA VAL A 920 -6.11 27.47 -10.63
C VAL A 920 -5.95 28.54 -9.54
N ARG A 921 -5.79 28.15 -8.27
CA ARG A 921 -5.60 29.11 -7.16
C ARG A 921 -4.31 29.91 -7.31
N GLU A 922 -3.22 29.29 -7.74
CA GLU A 922 -1.92 29.96 -7.91
C GLU A 922 -1.95 31.00 -9.04
N ASN A 923 -2.75 30.77 -10.09
CA ASN A 923 -2.82 31.65 -11.25
C ASN A 923 -3.98 32.67 -11.20
N ALA A 924 -4.93 32.51 -10.29
CA ALA A 924 -6.04 33.46 -10.09
C ALA A 924 -5.59 34.87 -9.61
N GLY A 925 -4.35 35.02 -9.12
CA GLY A 925 -3.85 36.24 -8.48
C GLY A 925 -2.98 37.19 -9.34
N ASP A 926 -2.43 36.73 -10.47
CA ASP A 926 -1.42 37.51 -11.22
C ASP A 926 -1.99 38.47 -12.27
N SER A 927 -3.23 38.29 -12.72
CA SER A 927 -3.91 39.19 -13.68
C SER A 927 -4.18 40.60 -13.14
N ALA A 928 -4.20 40.78 -11.81
CA ALA A 928 -4.38 42.09 -11.18
C ALA A 928 -3.08 42.90 -11.05
N ALA A 929 -1.91 42.30 -11.28
CA ALA A 929 -0.60 42.95 -11.10
C ALA A 929 -0.01 43.55 -12.39
N ALA A 930 -0.52 43.20 -13.57
CA ALA A 930 -0.04 43.72 -14.86
C ALA A 930 -0.54 45.14 -15.21
N GLY A 931 -1.33 45.78 -14.34
CA GLY A 931 -1.85 47.13 -14.51
C GLY A 931 -1.48 48.10 -13.38
N ARG A 932 -0.18 48.38 -13.16
CA ARG A 932 0.30 49.57 -12.42
C ARG A 932 1.57 50.15 -12.99
#